data_AF-A0A498SIQ0-F1
#
_entry.id   AF-A0A498SIQ0-F1
#
_cell.length_a   1.000
_cell.length_b   1.000
_cell.length_c   1.000
_cell.angle_alpha   90.00
_cell.angle_beta   90.00
_cell.angle_gamma   90.00
#
_symmetry.space_group_name_H-M   'P 1'
#
loop_
_entity.id
_entity.type
_entity.pdbx_description
1 polymer ?
#
loop_
_entity_poly.entity_id
_entity_poly.type
_entity_poly.pdbx_seq_one_letter_code
_entity_poly.pdbx_strand_id
1 'polypeptide(L)'
;MQSFNFTVAENECMRKAYCPKDEVTVLLRPESRTKPPLLCLNNKRLFDSSKLARGLNIAILSNDKNVVGVHYLSVQDSDFSVIKLLAQVHNYEIIVGTSYGDVSSKISAETRQLLRLFGLSLARYKTESSLLFVGQLGLSFPAAFEKVVSLEIVEPKYYVRCLKTPMGELSNVTIRVPEAHHIDEHVVAQLSAVKGQKMNVKLGEELPNCGHSENCPEDEIPMLFYSGKDKDDSPQLCVNGRLIIDRDLNSAGRGLNLVVIDSKTHQVMRTGHYDTYLEDSSALVLFLEQLSPGEIVAVISFDEASNSLSDMAKHIFYELGSSLIYRLKFRASWYFIGQKGIVGYTPFEDMNLPSGSDWAKPIRQTVCVPSVLDGLKTIKNRLPKAQNMLRRHFCSRYDGYEDFCDESRLDIPLVPRSSQTRLPSTDPIYSIPILLAGGLNMNNIRLCLESIYDQDGINPQNVVVAFDSIYGEISDLSALFHVRALPVNNSASYNDFVLEGIDHMMTLFPHAPCLIVIEEDMILLPGFLYFLAQLLPHFLKDSSASFILTLNENTVKSRDVDLSFVYRIENGAATGAYMVKKSFHDKFIKNRQCCERTKFGWLISGISYIAAVSRVEHIKTFDLIALTKDGGAPIELPGTNNSNL
;
A
#
# COMPACT_ATOMS: atom_id res chain seq x y z
N MET A 1 -5.04 18.29 -52.54
CA MET A 1 -4.36 18.09 -51.24
C MET A 1 -5.44 17.81 -50.20
N GLN A 2 -5.69 16.54 -49.89
CA GLN A 2 -6.56 16.16 -48.78
C GLN A 2 -5.73 16.25 -47.49
N SER A 3 -6.06 17.20 -46.62
CA SER A 3 -5.56 17.28 -45.26
C SER A 3 -6.20 16.16 -44.44
N PHE A 4 -5.44 15.11 -44.16
CA PHE A 4 -5.84 14.10 -43.18
C PHE A 4 -5.77 14.75 -41.79
N ASN A 5 -6.93 14.85 -41.13
CA ASN A 5 -6.99 15.14 -39.69
C ASN A 5 -6.42 13.93 -38.94
N PHE A 6 -5.14 13.99 -38.58
CA PHE A 6 -4.54 13.03 -37.67
C PHE A 6 -5.07 13.28 -36.25
N THR A 7 -5.61 12.25 -35.62
CA THR A 7 -5.99 12.30 -34.20
C THR A 7 -4.73 12.51 -33.34
N VAL A 8 -4.79 13.44 -32.38
CA VAL A 8 -3.66 13.90 -31.54
C VAL A 8 -2.92 12.76 -30.80
N ALA A 9 -3.59 11.62 -30.56
CA ALA A 9 -2.98 10.42 -29.98
C ALA A 9 -1.77 9.86 -30.75
N GLU A 10 -1.63 10.13 -32.05
CA GLU A 10 -0.50 9.67 -32.85
C GLU A 10 0.77 10.52 -32.64
N ASN A 11 0.65 11.76 -32.15
CA ASN A 11 1.81 12.64 -31.94
C ASN A 11 2.73 12.19 -30.79
N GLU A 12 2.22 11.59 -29.71
CA GLU A 12 3.05 11.14 -28.59
C GLU A 12 3.94 9.93 -28.95
N CYS A 13 3.50 9.11 -29.91
CA CYS A 13 4.25 7.95 -30.39
C CYS A 13 5.21 8.27 -31.55
N MET A 14 5.09 9.45 -32.15
CA MET A 14 5.91 9.88 -33.28
C MET A 14 7.21 10.52 -32.78
N ARG A 15 8.26 9.72 -32.63
CA ARG A 15 9.63 10.22 -32.44
C ARG A 15 10.55 9.67 -33.54
N LYS A 16 11.44 10.53 -34.06
CA LYS A 16 12.43 10.15 -35.07
C LYS A 16 13.40 9.11 -34.50
N ALA A 17 13.14 7.84 -34.77
CA ALA A 17 14.07 6.75 -34.51
C ALA A 17 14.11 5.85 -35.75
N TYR A 18 15.29 5.71 -36.34
CA TYR A 18 15.52 4.81 -37.46
C TYR A 18 15.95 3.45 -36.91
N CYS A 19 15.06 2.47 -37.00
CA CYS A 19 15.41 1.07 -36.77
C CYS A 19 15.73 0.37 -38.10
N PRO A 20 16.66 -0.61 -38.12
CA PRO A 20 16.89 -1.47 -39.29
C PRO A 20 15.59 -2.13 -39.78
N LYS A 21 15.53 -2.51 -41.06
CA LYS A 21 14.30 -3.08 -41.69
C LYS A 21 13.74 -4.31 -40.97
N ASP A 22 14.60 -5.06 -40.27
CA ASP A 22 14.24 -6.29 -39.58
C ASP A 22 13.98 -6.09 -38.07
N GLU A 23 13.96 -4.84 -37.60
CA GLU A 23 13.71 -4.48 -36.19
C GLU A 23 12.46 -3.63 -36.05
N VAL A 24 11.84 -3.69 -34.87
CA VAL A 24 10.62 -2.92 -34.56
C VAL A 24 10.94 -1.83 -33.55
N THR A 25 10.42 -0.63 -33.76
CA THR A 25 10.63 0.49 -32.82
C THR A 25 9.71 0.34 -31.62
N VAL A 26 10.30 0.27 -30.43
CA VAL A 26 9.61 0.29 -29.14
C VAL A 26 9.88 1.64 -28.49
N LEU A 27 8.82 2.39 -28.21
CA LEU A 27 8.89 3.64 -27.43
C LEU A 27 8.17 3.43 -26.10
N LEU A 28 8.89 3.72 -25.02
CA LEU A 28 8.46 3.57 -23.65
C LEU A 28 8.54 4.91 -22.92
N ARG A 29 7.49 5.25 -22.18
CA ARG A 29 7.47 6.37 -21.22
C ARG A 29 7.13 5.80 -19.85
N PRO A 30 7.94 6.02 -18.81
CA PRO A 30 7.55 5.69 -17.45
C PRO A 30 6.47 6.67 -17.00
N GLU A 31 5.84 6.38 -15.89
CA GLU A 31 5.02 7.38 -15.21
C GLU A 31 5.87 8.61 -14.84
N SER A 32 5.29 9.81 -15.02
CA SER A 32 5.81 11.05 -14.46
C SER A 32 4.76 11.68 -13.53
N ARG A 33 5.08 12.85 -12.96
CA ARG A 33 4.11 13.62 -12.18
C ARG A 33 2.88 14.02 -13.00
N THR A 34 3.04 14.26 -14.30
CA THR A 34 2.03 14.85 -15.19
C THR A 34 1.47 13.89 -16.23
N LYS A 35 2.17 12.80 -16.56
CA LYS A 35 1.76 11.90 -17.65
C LYS A 35 1.78 10.44 -17.18
N PRO A 36 0.78 9.64 -17.59
CA PRO A 36 0.76 8.22 -17.31
C PRO A 36 1.76 7.47 -18.19
N PRO A 37 2.05 6.20 -17.88
CA PRO A 37 2.92 5.39 -18.71
C PRO A 37 2.41 5.23 -20.15
N LEU A 38 3.35 5.05 -21.07
CA LEU A 38 3.07 4.88 -22.50
C LEU A 38 3.92 3.76 -23.06
N LEU A 39 3.30 2.95 -23.91
CA LEU A 39 3.97 2.01 -24.79
C LEU A 39 3.49 2.25 -26.23
N CYS A 40 4.43 2.46 -27.14
CA CYS A 40 4.19 2.46 -28.58
C CYS A 40 5.07 1.43 -29.29
N LEU A 41 4.51 0.81 -30.32
CA LEU A 41 5.19 -0.14 -31.21
C LEU A 41 5.01 0.35 -32.65
N ASN A 42 6.12 0.60 -33.37
CA ASN A 42 6.10 1.20 -34.72
C ASN A 42 5.18 2.43 -34.82
N ASN A 43 5.35 3.39 -33.90
CA ASN A 43 4.56 4.62 -33.78
C ASN A 43 3.07 4.40 -33.47
N LYS A 44 2.60 3.17 -33.27
CA LYS A 44 1.24 2.88 -32.83
C LYS A 44 1.20 2.70 -31.32
N ARG A 45 0.31 3.45 -30.67
CA ARG A 45 0.05 3.32 -29.24
C ARG A 45 -0.55 1.95 -28.91
N LEU A 46 0.03 1.24 -27.95
CA LEU A 46 -0.48 -0.05 -27.46
C LEU A 46 -1.25 0.08 -26.14
N PHE A 47 -0.79 0.94 -25.22
CA PHE A 47 -1.48 1.15 -23.95
C PHE A 47 -2.59 2.18 -24.08
N ASP A 48 -3.81 1.74 -23.84
CA ASP A 48 -4.99 2.60 -23.70
C ASP A 48 -4.94 3.31 -22.35
N SER A 49 -4.87 4.66 -22.36
CA SER A 49 -4.89 5.48 -21.14
C SER A 49 -6.06 5.13 -20.22
N SER A 50 -7.20 4.77 -20.82
CA SER A 50 -8.45 4.55 -20.09
C SER A 50 -8.50 3.19 -19.37
N LYS A 51 -7.56 2.30 -19.67
CA LYS A 51 -7.48 0.94 -19.12
C LYS A 51 -6.27 0.72 -18.22
N LEU A 52 -5.37 1.70 -18.10
CA LEU A 52 -4.18 1.60 -17.27
C LEU A 52 -4.53 1.17 -15.84
N ALA A 53 -3.88 0.10 -15.38
CA ALA A 53 -4.05 -0.40 -14.02
C ALA A 53 -2.88 0.07 -13.15
N ARG A 54 -3.18 0.41 -11.89
CA ARG A 54 -2.15 0.70 -10.87
C ARG A 54 -1.44 -0.60 -10.49
N GLY A 55 -0.34 -0.87 -11.19
CA GLY A 55 0.35 -2.14 -11.23
C GLY A 55 1.23 -2.24 -12.46
N LEU A 56 1.32 -3.44 -13.04
CA LEU A 56 2.13 -3.68 -14.23
C LEU A 56 1.25 -3.69 -15.47
N ASN A 57 1.58 -2.85 -16.44
CA ASN A 57 0.95 -2.83 -17.75
C ASN A 57 1.93 -3.49 -18.73
N ILE A 58 1.53 -4.59 -19.35
CA ILE A 58 2.43 -5.49 -20.10
C ILE A 58 1.81 -5.82 -21.46
N ALA A 59 2.58 -5.63 -22.53
CA ALA A 59 2.31 -6.20 -23.84
C ALA A 59 3.18 -7.44 -24.06
N ILE A 60 2.57 -8.51 -24.58
CA ILE A 60 3.27 -9.72 -25.01
C ILE A 60 3.43 -9.67 -26.52
N LEU A 61 4.65 -9.86 -26.99
CA LEU A 61 4.99 -9.97 -28.40
C LEU A 61 5.48 -11.38 -28.72
N SER A 62 5.05 -11.90 -29.86
CA SER A 62 5.60 -13.12 -30.46
C SER A 62 7.05 -12.90 -30.92
N ASN A 63 7.76 -13.98 -31.27
CA ASN A 63 9.12 -13.89 -31.82
C ASN A 63 9.20 -13.09 -33.15
N ASP A 64 8.07 -13.04 -33.89
CA ASP A 64 7.92 -12.23 -35.11
C ASP A 64 7.56 -10.76 -34.81
N LYS A 65 7.56 -10.37 -33.53
CA LYS A 65 7.25 -9.03 -33.02
C LYS A 65 5.79 -8.59 -33.24
N ASN A 66 4.89 -9.53 -33.51
CA ASN A 66 3.44 -9.27 -33.52
C ASN A 66 2.89 -9.24 -32.09
N VAL A 67 1.97 -8.30 -31.83
CA VAL A 67 1.30 -8.17 -30.53
C VAL A 67 0.35 -9.36 -30.32
N VAL A 68 0.63 -10.15 -29.29
CA VAL A 68 -0.20 -11.29 -28.85
C VAL A 68 -1.32 -10.80 -27.93
N GLY A 69 -0.98 -9.90 -26.99
CA GLY A 69 -1.94 -9.36 -26.03
C GLY A 69 -1.39 -8.14 -25.29
N VAL A 70 -2.30 -7.33 -24.76
CA VAL A 70 -2.00 -6.20 -23.88
C VAL A 70 -2.80 -6.38 -22.59
N HIS A 71 -2.09 -6.40 -21.47
CA HIS A 71 -2.62 -6.73 -20.15
C HIS A 71 -2.40 -5.58 -19.19
N TYR A 72 -3.47 -5.19 -18.49
CA TYR A 72 -3.47 -4.13 -17.49
C TYR A 72 -3.68 -4.77 -16.12
N LEU A 73 -2.61 -4.96 -15.37
CA LEU A 73 -2.61 -5.81 -14.18
C LEU A 73 -2.50 -4.95 -12.92
N SER A 74 -3.58 -4.85 -12.15
CA SER A 74 -3.57 -4.19 -10.84
C SER A 74 -2.78 -5.03 -9.84
N VAL A 75 -2.01 -4.36 -8.97
CA VAL A 75 -1.30 -4.97 -7.84
C VAL A 75 -1.73 -4.37 -6.50
N GLN A 76 -2.88 -3.69 -6.47
CA GLN A 76 -3.35 -3.02 -5.24
C GLN A 76 -3.65 -4.01 -4.11
N ASP A 77 -4.27 -5.14 -4.46
CA ASP A 77 -4.69 -6.17 -3.49
C ASP A 77 -3.78 -7.39 -3.52
N SER A 78 -3.32 -7.79 -4.71
CA SER A 78 -2.44 -8.94 -4.96
C SER A 78 -1.75 -8.81 -6.31
N ASP A 79 -0.56 -9.37 -6.47
CA ASP A 79 0.17 -9.47 -7.73
C ASP A 79 -0.05 -10.80 -8.47
N PHE A 80 -1.00 -11.62 -8.02
CA PHE A 80 -1.31 -12.93 -8.61
C PHE A 80 -1.63 -12.87 -10.11
N SER A 81 -2.33 -11.82 -10.55
CA SER A 81 -2.66 -11.61 -11.96
C SER A 81 -1.40 -11.47 -12.83
N VAL A 82 -0.33 -10.87 -12.27
CA VAL A 82 0.99 -10.76 -12.91
C VAL A 82 1.64 -12.13 -12.99
N ILE A 83 1.65 -12.88 -11.89
CA ILE A 83 2.24 -14.22 -11.81
C ILE A 83 1.58 -15.16 -12.82
N LYS A 84 0.24 -15.16 -12.86
CA LYS A 84 -0.55 -15.96 -13.81
C LYS A 84 -0.22 -15.59 -15.26
N LEU A 85 -0.09 -14.31 -15.58
CA LEU A 85 0.30 -13.89 -16.92
C LEU A 85 1.71 -14.38 -17.26
N LEU A 86 2.69 -14.07 -16.43
CA LEU A 86 4.09 -14.42 -16.67
C LEU A 86 4.31 -15.94 -16.77
N ALA A 87 3.55 -16.72 -16.02
CA ALA A 87 3.55 -18.18 -16.08
C ALA A 87 3.02 -18.77 -17.40
N GLN A 88 2.13 -18.04 -18.08
CA GLN A 88 1.49 -18.47 -19.33
C GLN A 88 2.25 -18.03 -20.58
N VAL A 89 3.30 -17.22 -20.42
CA VAL A 89 4.14 -16.77 -21.53
C VAL A 89 4.92 -17.96 -22.10
N HIS A 90 4.83 -18.16 -23.40
CA HIS A 90 5.46 -19.28 -24.09
C HIS A 90 6.96 -19.03 -24.30
N ASN A 91 7.71 -20.11 -24.53
CA ASN A 91 9.14 -20.03 -24.83
C ASN A 91 9.41 -19.03 -25.97
N TYR A 92 10.37 -18.13 -25.71
CA TYR A 92 10.84 -17.10 -26.64
C TYR A 92 9.91 -15.91 -26.90
N GLU A 93 8.75 -15.83 -26.26
CA GLU A 93 7.93 -14.61 -26.28
C GLU A 93 8.60 -13.47 -25.51
N ILE A 94 8.26 -12.24 -25.89
CA ILE A 94 8.85 -11.00 -25.40
C ILE A 94 7.82 -10.26 -24.57
N ILE A 95 8.21 -9.84 -23.38
CA ILE A 95 7.41 -8.95 -22.54
C ILE A 95 7.93 -7.52 -22.66
N VAL A 96 7.00 -6.59 -22.90
CA VAL A 96 7.28 -5.15 -22.93
C VAL A 96 6.33 -4.48 -21.96
N GLY A 97 6.85 -3.77 -20.96
CA GLY A 97 5.97 -3.24 -19.92
C GLY A 97 6.48 -2.01 -19.19
N THR A 98 5.54 -1.41 -18.47
CA THR A 98 5.77 -0.27 -17.59
C THR A 98 5.02 -0.48 -16.27
N SER A 99 5.57 -0.01 -15.16
CA SER A 99 4.82 0.10 -13.91
C SER A 99 3.99 1.40 -13.84
N TYR A 100 2.87 1.37 -13.14
CA TYR A 100 2.04 2.53 -12.82
C TYR A 100 1.69 2.55 -11.32
N GLY A 101 2.10 3.61 -10.62
CA GLY A 101 2.07 3.75 -9.16
C GLY A 101 3.30 3.14 -8.46
N ASP A 102 3.27 3.14 -7.13
CA ASP A 102 4.27 2.41 -6.32
C ASP A 102 3.96 0.90 -6.34
N VAL A 103 4.56 0.23 -7.32
CA VAL A 103 4.38 -1.20 -7.59
C VAL A 103 5.46 -2.03 -6.91
N SER A 104 6.62 -1.44 -6.66
CA SER A 104 7.81 -2.14 -6.15
C SER A 104 7.59 -2.76 -4.76
N SER A 105 6.83 -2.08 -3.90
CA SER A 105 6.45 -2.52 -2.55
C SER A 105 5.31 -3.55 -2.55
N LYS A 106 4.65 -3.73 -3.68
CA LYS A 106 3.42 -4.53 -3.81
C LYS A 106 3.63 -5.85 -4.56
N ILE A 107 4.75 -6.03 -5.23
CA ILE A 107 5.10 -7.27 -5.93
C ILE A 107 5.92 -8.20 -5.05
N SER A 108 5.57 -9.48 -5.05
CA SER A 108 6.17 -10.54 -4.26
C SER A 108 7.57 -10.94 -4.74
N ALA A 109 8.26 -11.74 -3.93
CA ALA A 109 9.54 -12.33 -4.32
C ALA A 109 9.38 -13.24 -5.56
N GLU A 110 8.26 -13.94 -5.68
CA GLU A 110 7.90 -14.80 -6.81
C GLU A 110 7.71 -13.99 -8.09
N THR A 111 6.95 -12.88 -8.06
CA THR A 111 6.82 -12.00 -9.23
C THR A 111 8.18 -11.46 -9.67
N ARG A 112 9.02 -11.04 -8.71
CA ARG A 112 10.39 -10.59 -9.00
C ARG A 112 11.24 -11.71 -9.60
N GLN A 113 11.09 -12.95 -9.13
CA GLN A 113 11.79 -14.11 -9.67
C GLN A 113 11.33 -14.46 -11.09
N LEU A 114 10.02 -14.41 -11.37
CA LEU A 114 9.47 -14.65 -12.70
C LEU A 114 9.95 -13.60 -13.70
N LEU A 115 9.92 -12.31 -13.33
CA LEU A 115 10.46 -11.23 -14.16
C LEU A 115 11.95 -11.41 -14.47
N ARG A 116 12.74 -11.96 -13.54
CA ARG A 116 14.16 -12.30 -13.77
C ARG A 116 14.36 -13.37 -14.84
N LEU A 117 13.41 -14.29 -15.04
CA LEU A 117 13.46 -15.29 -16.13
C LEU A 117 13.42 -14.67 -17.53
N PHE A 118 13.01 -13.40 -17.62
CA PHE A 118 13.03 -12.61 -18.85
C PHE A 118 14.31 -11.77 -19.01
N GLY A 119 15.30 -11.96 -18.13
CA GLY A 119 16.61 -11.30 -18.15
C GLY A 119 16.68 -9.98 -17.35
N LEU A 120 15.64 -9.63 -16.57
CA LEU A 120 15.57 -8.40 -15.78
C LEU A 120 16.41 -8.47 -14.50
N SER A 121 17.01 -7.36 -14.06
CA SER A 121 17.84 -7.29 -12.85
C SER A 121 17.01 -7.04 -11.59
N LEU A 122 16.15 -6.01 -11.65
CA LEU A 122 15.33 -5.46 -10.58
C LEU A 122 16.11 -4.96 -9.34
N ALA A 123 17.45 -4.97 -9.36
CA ALA A 123 18.28 -4.62 -8.20
C ALA A 123 18.11 -3.17 -7.75
N ARG A 124 17.75 -2.28 -8.69
CA ARG A 124 17.51 -0.86 -8.43
C ARG A 124 16.03 -0.53 -8.27
N TYR A 125 15.13 -1.51 -8.46
CA TYR A 125 13.69 -1.28 -8.45
C TYR A 125 13.13 -1.31 -7.03
N LYS A 126 12.93 -0.11 -6.48
CA LYS A 126 12.56 0.18 -5.08
C LYS A 126 11.34 1.09 -5.01
N THR A 127 10.87 1.36 -3.80
CA THR A 127 9.74 2.29 -3.54
C THR A 127 9.95 3.61 -4.25
N GLU A 128 8.85 4.22 -4.68
CA GLU A 128 8.84 5.52 -5.37
C GLU A 128 9.59 5.54 -6.72
N SER A 129 9.76 4.37 -7.35
CA SER A 129 10.35 4.28 -8.68
C SER A 129 9.42 3.61 -9.69
N SER A 130 9.49 4.06 -10.94
CA SER A 130 8.84 3.45 -12.09
C SER A 130 9.81 2.52 -12.82
N LEU A 131 9.31 1.34 -13.22
CA LEU A 131 10.04 0.34 -13.98
C LEU A 131 9.60 0.34 -15.43
N LEU A 132 10.57 0.33 -16.33
CA LEU A 132 10.41 0.10 -17.76
C LEU A 132 11.21 -1.12 -18.15
N PHE A 133 10.63 -2.00 -18.95
CA PHE A 133 11.34 -3.19 -19.36
C PHE A 133 10.96 -3.71 -20.75
N VAL A 134 11.96 -4.35 -21.37
CA VAL A 134 11.81 -5.24 -22.52
C VAL A 134 12.65 -6.47 -22.22
N GLY A 135 12.00 -7.63 -22.07
CA GLY A 135 12.66 -8.90 -21.75
C GLY A 135 12.12 -10.03 -22.60
N GLN A 136 12.88 -11.13 -22.71
CA GLN A 136 12.50 -12.31 -23.48
C GLN A 136 12.67 -13.55 -22.61
N LEU A 137 11.72 -14.47 -22.64
CA LEU A 137 11.78 -15.66 -21.78
C LEU A 137 13.03 -16.49 -22.10
N GLY A 138 13.83 -16.79 -21.07
CA GLY A 138 15.07 -17.55 -21.20
C GLY A 138 16.31 -16.73 -21.55
N LEU A 139 16.16 -15.41 -21.68
CA LEU A 139 17.28 -14.49 -21.91
C LEU A 139 18.25 -14.51 -20.73
N SER A 140 19.55 -14.51 -21.02
CA SER A 140 20.59 -14.49 -20.00
C SER A 140 20.40 -13.33 -19.01
N PHE A 141 20.58 -13.61 -17.73
CA PHE A 141 20.47 -12.61 -16.67
C PHE A 141 21.84 -11.95 -16.40
N PRO A 142 21.95 -10.62 -16.34
CA PRO A 142 20.98 -9.58 -16.72
C PRO A 142 21.26 -9.03 -18.14
N ALA A 143 20.48 -9.43 -19.14
CA ALA A 143 20.61 -8.92 -20.53
C ALA A 143 19.34 -8.22 -21.06
N ALA A 144 18.25 -8.18 -20.29
CA ALA A 144 17.05 -7.45 -20.67
C ALA A 144 17.27 -5.93 -20.67
N PHE A 145 16.43 -5.21 -21.42
CA PHE A 145 16.33 -3.78 -21.22
C PHE A 145 15.59 -3.51 -19.92
N GLU A 146 16.23 -2.78 -19.02
CA GLU A 146 15.63 -2.30 -17.78
C GLU A 146 15.99 -0.83 -17.57
N LYS A 147 14.98 -0.01 -17.25
CA LYS A 147 15.18 1.34 -16.73
C LYS A 147 14.31 1.55 -15.50
N VAL A 148 14.96 1.99 -14.43
CA VAL A 148 14.31 2.44 -13.20
C VAL A 148 14.42 3.95 -13.13
N VAL A 149 13.29 4.63 -12.94
CA VAL A 149 13.18 6.09 -12.96
C VAL A 149 12.47 6.54 -11.69
N SER A 150 12.98 7.56 -11.00
CA SER A 150 12.30 8.14 -9.83
C SER A 150 10.96 8.77 -10.24
N LEU A 151 9.91 8.56 -9.43
CA LEU A 151 8.59 9.17 -9.62
C LEU A 151 8.58 10.68 -9.31
N GLU A 152 9.62 11.22 -8.68
CA GLU A 152 9.75 12.66 -8.37
C GLU A 152 9.99 13.53 -9.62
N ILE A 153 10.31 12.91 -10.77
CA ILE A 153 10.63 13.65 -11.98
C ILE A 153 9.36 14.27 -12.58
N VAL A 154 9.40 15.60 -12.74
CA VAL A 154 8.29 16.39 -13.30
C VAL A 154 8.15 16.18 -14.81
N GLU A 155 9.26 16.15 -15.55
CA GLU A 155 9.23 16.02 -17.01
C GLU A 155 9.13 14.56 -17.49
N PRO A 156 8.24 14.25 -18.46
CA PRO A 156 8.12 12.91 -19.02
C PRO A 156 9.38 12.51 -19.79
N LYS A 157 10.05 11.45 -19.35
CA LYS A 157 11.21 10.85 -20.04
C LYS A 157 10.76 9.81 -21.05
N TYR A 158 11.37 9.82 -22.24
CA TYR A 158 11.05 8.87 -23.31
C TYR A 158 12.26 8.00 -23.61
N TYR A 159 12.04 6.70 -23.74
CA TYR A 159 13.06 5.72 -24.08
C TYR A 159 12.66 5.04 -25.38
N VAL A 160 13.53 5.13 -26.38
CA VAL A 160 13.30 4.49 -27.68
C VAL A 160 14.33 3.39 -27.87
N ARG A 161 13.88 2.23 -28.35
CA ARG A 161 14.75 1.09 -28.64
C ARG A 161 14.29 0.36 -29.88
N CYS A 162 15.24 -0.19 -30.61
CA CYS A 162 14.96 -1.12 -31.70
C CYS A 162 15.01 -2.54 -31.15
N LEU A 163 13.91 -3.28 -31.35
CA LEU A 163 13.72 -4.65 -30.89
C LEU A 163 14.18 -5.62 -31.96
N LYS A 164 15.28 -6.31 -31.69
CA LYS A 164 15.78 -7.46 -32.46
C LYS A 164 15.32 -8.77 -31.84
N THR A 165 15.11 -9.80 -32.66
CA THR A 165 14.76 -11.16 -32.22
C THR A 165 15.70 -12.20 -32.83
N PRO A 166 16.28 -13.12 -32.04
CA PRO A 166 16.27 -13.16 -30.58
C PRO A 166 17.03 -11.97 -29.96
N MET A 167 16.64 -11.57 -28.74
CA MET A 167 17.22 -10.40 -28.07
C MET A 167 18.69 -10.63 -27.66
N GLY A 168 19.09 -11.88 -27.47
CA GLY A 168 20.43 -12.30 -27.06
C GLY A 168 20.54 -13.81 -26.99
N GLU A 169 21.45 -14.31 -26.15
CA GLU A 169 21.58 -15.74 -25.87
C GLU A 169 20.38 -16.23 -25.05
N LEU A 170 19.71 -17.26 -25.55
CA LEU A 170 18.51 -17.83 -24.96
C LEU A 170 18.80 -19.23 -24.43
N SER A 171 18.39 -19.46 -23.19
CA SER A 171 18.39 -20.77 -22.56
C SER A 171 16.99 -21.36 -22.59
N ASN A 172 16.87 -22.69 -22.69
CA ASN A 172 15.57 -23.34 -22.62
C ASN A 172 15.10 -23.37 -21.17
N VAL A 173 14.21 -22.44 -20.83
CA VAL A 173 13.67 -22.28 -19.48
C VAL A 173 12.22 -22.72 -19.49
N THR A 174 11.94 -23.88 -18.88
CA THR A 174 10.57 -24.18 -18.46
C THR A 174 10.27 -23.36 -17.22
N ILE A 175 9.27 -22.49 -17.29
CA ILE A 175 8.72 -21.86 -16.09
C ILE A 175 8.07 -22.97 -15.27
N ARG A 176 8.81 -23.48 -14.30
CA ARG A 176 8.22 -24.20 -13.18
C ARG A 176 7.74 -23.12 -12.24
N VAL A 177 6.49 -22.73 -12.37
CA VAL A 177 5.80 -22.03 -11.28
C VAL A 177 5.81 -23.07 -10.15
N PRO A 178 6.58 -22.88 -9.05
CA PRO A 178 6.22 -23.59 -7.83
C PRO A 178 4.75 -23.26 -7.59
N GLU A 179 3.92 -24.16 -7.09
CA GLU A 179 2.56 -23.81 -6.65
C GLU A 179 2.68 -22.80 -5.49
N ALA A 180 2.99 -21.56 -5.83
CA ALA A 180 3.31 -20.50 -4.93
C ALA A 180 1.99 -19.97 -4.43
N HIS A 181 1.83 -20.19 -3.15
CA HIS A 181 1.56 -19.19 -2.15
C HIS A 181 0.71 -17.94 -2.45
N HIS A 182 -0.54 -18.11 -2.92
CA HIS A 182 -1.51 -17.02 -3.14
C HIS A 182 -2.82 -17.10 -2.36
N ILE A 183 -3.23 -15.96 -1.79
CA ILE A 183 -4.48 -15.74 -1.05
C ILE A 183 -5.71 -15.93 -1.95
N ASP A 184 -6.79 -16.51 -1.42
CA ASP A 184 -8.09 -16.55 -2.11
C ASP A 184 -8.68 -15.14 -2.27
N GLU A 185 -8.88 -14.72 -3.52
CA GLU A 185 -9.41 -13.42 -3.95
C GLU A 185 -10.78 -13.09 -3.32
N HIS A 186 -11.62 -14.11 -3.07
CA HIS A 186 -12.93 -13.93 -2.43
C HIS A 186 -12.81 -13.64 -0.93
N VAL A 187 -11.79 -14.19 -0.27
CA VAL A 187 -11.53 -14.00 1.16
C VAL A 187 -10.82 -12.66 1.41
N VAL A 188 -9.92 -12.24 0.51
CA VAL A 188 -9.37 -10.87 0.50
C VAL A 188 -10.48 -9.84 0.40
N ALA A 189 -11.45 -10.02 -0.51
CA ALA A 189 -12.56 -9.09 -0.67
C ALA A 189 -13.46 -8.99 0.58
N GLN A 190 -13.59 -10.08 1.36
CA GLN A 190 -14.35 -10.10 2.61
C GLN A 190 -13.60 -9.45 3.79
N LEU A 191 -12.26 -9.55 3.82
CA LEU A 191 -11.42 -9.00 4.89
C LEU A 191 -10.89 -7.59 4.58
N SER A 192 -10.93 -7.18 3.31
CA SER A 192 -10.49 -5.86 2.82
C SER A 192 -11.64 -4.87 2.67
N ALA A 193 -12.73 -5.02 3.44
CA ALA A 193 -13.92 -4.18 3.38
C ALA A 193 -13.66 -2.66 3.55
N VAL A 194 -12.41 -2.21 3.67
CA VAL A 194 -12.02 -0.79 3.78
C VAL A 194 -10.86 -0.38 2.85
N LYS A 195 -10.41 -1.18 1.87
CA LYS A 195 -9.38 -0.71 0.91
C LYS A 195 -9.72 -1.04 -0.55
N GLY A 196 -9.91 0.00 -1.35
CA GLY A 196 -9.55 -0.02 -2.77
C GLY A 196 -10.59 -0.50 -3.78
N GLN A 197 -11.85 -0.76 -3.39
CA GLN A 197 -12.86 -1.07 -4.41
C GLN A 197 -13.07 0.13 -5.34
N LYS A 198 -12.82 -0.09 -6.64
CA LYS A 198 -13.28 0.78 -7.72
C LYS A 198 -14.81 0.76 -7.67
N MET A 199 -15.42 1.77 -7.06
CA MET A 199 -16.88 1.87 -6.97
C MET A 199 -17.45 1.96 -8.39
N ASN A 200 -18.59 1.32 -8.64
CA ASN A 200 -19.30 1.45 -9.91
C ASN A 200 -19.90 2.87 -10.02
N VAL A 201 -19.11 3.79 -10.57
CA VAL A 201 -19.51 5.18 -10.82
C VAL A 201 -20.51 5.20 -11.98
N LYS A 202 -21.74 5.67 -11.72
CA LYS A 202 -22.74 5.91 -12.77
C LYS A 202 -22.42 7.23 -13.46
N LEU A 203 -22.38 7.23 -14.78
CA LEU A 203 -22.22 8.45 -15.58
C LEU A 203 -23.60 8.99 -15.93
N GLY A 204 -23.83 10.27 -15.62
CA GLY A 204 -25.06 10.99 -15.95
C GLY A 204 -25.03 11.56 -17.38
N GLU A 205 -25.87 12.56 -17.61
CA GLU A 205 -26.01 13.21 -18.91
C GLU A 205 -24.69 13.82 -19.40
N GLU A 206 -24.57 13.90 -20.73
CA GLU A 206 -23.44 14.58 -21.36
C GLU A 206 -23.59 16.09 -21.19
N LEU A 207 -22.57 16.72 -20.62
CA LEU A 207 -22.47 18.17 -20.55
C LEU A 207 -21.12 18.57 -21.14
N PRO A 208 -21.03 18.81 -22.47
CA PRO A 208 -19.77 19.08 -23.15
C PRO A 208 -18.94 20.14 -22.44
N ASN A 209 -17.66 19.83 -22.20
CA ASN A 209 -16.71 20.71 -21.52
C ASN A 209 -17.20 21.23 -20.15
N CYS A 210 -18.12 20.50 -19.51
CA CYS A 210 -18.82 20.89 -18.28
C CYS A 210 -19.40 22.31 -18.32
N GLY A 211 -19.85 22.76 -19.49
CA GLY A 211 -20.44 24.10 -19.68
C GLY A 211 -19.43 25.24 -19.79
N HIS A 212 -18.12 24.95 -19.84
CA HIS A 212 -17.09 25.96 -20.10
C HIS A 212 -17.12 26.36 -21.59
N SER A 213 -17.02 27.67 -21.88
CA SER A 213 -17.20 28.22 -23.23
C SER A 213 -16.07 27.88 -24.21
N GLU A 214 -14.85 27.72 -23.69
CA GLU A 214 -13.65 27.34 -24.44
C GLU A 214 -13.08 26.04 -23.92
N ASN A 215 -12.48 25.19 -24.77
CA ASN A 215 -11.89 23.93 -24.32
C ASN A 215 -10.72 24.17 -23.36
N CYS A 216 -10.68 23.43 -22.25
CA CYS A 216 -9.52 23.43 -21.37
C CYS A 216 -8.26 22.88 -22.10
N PRO A 217 -7.04 23.31 -21.70
CA PRO A 217 -5.78 22.68 -22.11
C PRO A 217 -5.77 21.15 -21.88
N GLU A 218 -4.97 20.41 -22.67
CA GLU A 218 -4.95 18.92 -22.61
C GLU A 218 -4.53 18.33 -21.25
N ASP A 219 -3.82 19.09 -20.42
CA ASP A 219 -3.37 18.71 -19.09
C ASP A 219 -4.28 19.20 -17.96
N GLU A 220 -5.41 19.81 -18.32
CA GLU A 220 -6.43 20.30 -17.40
C GLU A 220 -7.77 19.58 -17.58
N ILE A 221 -8.50 19.44 -16.48
CA ILE A 221 -9.76 18.71 -16.42
C ILE A 221 -10.90 19.75 -16.30
N PRO A 222 -11.82 19.84 -17.27
CA PRO A 222 -13.00 20.69 -17.14
C PRO A 222 -13.94 20.14 -16.06
N MET A 223 -14.37 21.00 -15.13
CA MET A 223 -15.32 20.67 -14.08
C MET A 223 -16.37 21.76 -13.89
N LEU A 224 -17.58 21.36 -13.46
CA LEU A 224 -18.65 22.26 -13.01
C LEU A 224 -19.09 21.87 -11.61
N PHE A 225 -19.23 22.83 -10.72
CA PHE A 225 -19.76 22.69 -9.37
C PHE A 225 -21.06 23.48 -9.25
N TYR A 226 -22.12 22.84 -8.75
CA TYR A 226 -23.38 23.47 -8.37
C TYR A 226 -23.83 22.98 -7.00
N SER A 227 -23.96 23.86 -6.02
CA SER A 227 -24.29 23.46 -4.63
C SER A 227 -25.78 23.33 -4.35
N GLY A 228 -26.66 23.70 -5.28
CA GLY A 228 -28.09 23.84 -5.00
C GLY A 228 -28.45 25.10 -4.22
N LYS A 229 -29.68 25.61 -4.43
CA LYS A 229 -30.22 26.79 -3.73
C LYS A 229 -30.73 26.49 -2.32
N ASP A 230 -31.37 25.36 -2.17
CA ASP A 230 -32.03 24.88 -0.95
C ASP A 230 -32.17 23.35 -1.01
N LYS A 231 -32.85 22.76 -0.04
CA LYS A 231 -33.03 21.30 0.09
C LYS A 231 -33.73 20.62 -1.12
N ASP A 232 -34.45 21.36 -1.96
CA ASP A 232 -35.24 20.81 -3.07
C ASP A 232 -34.52 20.91 -4.43
N ASP A 233 -33.38 21.61 -4.47
CA ASP A 233 -32.58 21.89 -5.68
C ASP A 233 -31.22 21.18 -5.64
N SER A 234 -31.19 19.93 -6.13
CA SER A 234 -30.06 19.00 -6.01
C SER A 234 -28.69 19.55 -6.48
N PRO A 235 -27.58 19.09 -5.87
CA PRO A 235 -26.25 19.52 -6.25
C PRO A 235 -25.84 18.87 -7.58
N GLN A 236 -24.97 19.53 -8.32
CA GLN A 236 -24.41 19.00 -9.55
C GLN A 236 -22.88 19.09 -9.56
N LEU A 237 -22.25 18.02 -10.04
CA LEU A 237 -20.81 17.99 -10.29
C LEU A 237 -20.55 17.33 -11.64
N CYS A 238 -19.98 18.07 -12.58
CA CYS A 238 -19.53 17.53 -13.86
C CYS A 238 -18.01 17.37 -13.84
N VAL A 239 -17.53 16.27 -14.41
CA VAL A 239 -16.09 16.03 -14.64
C VAL A 239 -15.91 15.55 -16.08
N ASN A 240 -15.02 16.21 -16.82
CA ASN A 240 -14.63 15.83 -18.17
C ASN A 240 -15.80 15.58 -19.15
N GLY A 241 -16.81 16.45 -19.09
CA GLY A 241 -17.95 16.42 -20.01
C GLY A 241 -19.13 15.52 -19.60
N ARG A 242 -19.10 14.96 -18.39
CA ARG A 242 -20.15 14.08 -17.85
C ARG A 242 -20.56 14.51 -16.46
N LEU A 243 -21.88 14.51 -16.19
CA LEU A 243 -22.38 14.64 -14.83
C LEU A 243 -22.04 13.39 -14.02
N ILE A 244 -21.51 13.60 -12.82
CA ILE A 244 -21.12 12.55 -11.87
C ILE A 244 -21.95 12.64 -10.59
N ILE A 245 -22.26 13.85 -10.12
CA ILE A 245 -23.21 14.09 -9.04
C ILE A 245 -24.37 14.86 -9.65
N ASP A 246 -25.59 14.37 -9.45
CA ASP A 246 -26.85 14.99 -9.85
C ASP A 246 -28.02 14.29 -9.11
N ARG A 247 -29.25 14.79 -9.26
CA ARG A 247 -30.45 14.12 -8.72
C ARG A 247 -30.49 12.64 -9.12
N ASP A 248 -30.66 11.77 -8.14
CA ASP A 248 -30.72 10.31 -8.29
C ASP A 248 -29.46 9.67 -8.92
N LEU A 249 -28.35 10.40 -8.98
CA LEU A 249 -27.06 9.96 -9.53
C LEU A 249 -26.01 9.81 -8.42
N ASN A 250 -25.40 8.63 -8.35
CA ASN A 250 -24.35 8.29 -7.36
C ASN A 250 -24.69 8.67 -5.90
N SER A 251 -25.96 8.54 -5.54
CA SER A 251 -26.48 8.84 -4.19
C SER A 251 -26.27 10.30 -3.75
N ALA A 252 -26.28 11.25 -4.69
CA ALA A 252 -26.17 12.67 -4.36
C ALA A 252 -27.22 13.09 -3.32
N GLY A 253 -26.80 13.77 -2.25
CA GLY A 253 -27.67 14.09 -1.13
C GLY A 253 -27.10 15.15 -0.19
N ARG A 254 -27.84 15.46 0.88
CA ARG A 254 -27.46 16.47 1.89
C ARG A 254 -26.09 16.13 2.49
N GLY A 255 -25.29 17.14 2.80
CA GLY A 255 -23.95 16.98 3.36
C GLY A 255 -22.87 17.23 2.33
N LEU A 256 -21.84 16.39 2.30
CA LEU A 256 -20.72 16.48 1.37
C LEU A 256 -20.83 15.42 0.28
N ASN A 257 -20.74 15.87 -0.97
CA ASN A 257 -20.67 15.01 -2.15
C ASN A 257 -19.27 15.12 -2.76
N LEU A 258 -18.60 13.98 -2.94
CA LEU A 258 -17.19 13.89 -3.30
C LEU A 258 -17.00 13.05 -4.56
N VAL A 259 -16.04 13.45 -5.38
CA VAL A 259 -15.56 12.70 -6.54
C VAL A 259 -14.05 12.65 -6.51
N VAL A 260 -13.49 11.43 -6.60
CA VAL A 260 -12.05 11.21 -6.66
C VAL A 260 -11.66 10.96 -8.11
N ILE A 261 -10.69 11.74 -8.59
CA ILE A 261 -10.17 11.70 -9.95
C ILE A 261 -8.69 11.30 -9.93
N ASP A 262 -8.33 10.40 -10.83
CA ASP A 262 -6.92 10.10 -11.09
C ASP A 262 -6.31 11.24 -11.92
N SER A 263 -5.33 11.94 -11.35
CA SER A 263 -4.74 13.14 -11.96
C SER A 263 -4.07 12.92 -13.32
N LYS A 264 -3.66 11.68 -13.63
CA LYS A 264 -2.85 11.38 -14.82
C LYS A 264 -3.70 10.85 -15.96
N THR A 265 -4.73 10.09 -15.64
CA THR A 265 -5.67 9.53 -16.60
C THR A 265 -6.95 10.35 -16.74
N HIS A 266 -7.18 11.30 -15.82
CA HIS A 266 -8.37 12.14 -15.70
C HIS A 266 -9.67 11.35 -15.50
N GLN A 267 -9.56 10.10 -15.08
CA GLN A 267 -10.69 9.23 -14.85
C GLN A 267 -11.28 9.43 -13.47
N VAL A 268 -12.60 9.41 -13.39
CA VAL A 268 -13.31 9.31 -12.12
C VAL A 268 -13.14 7.91 -11.56
N MET A 269 -12.54 7.83 -10.37
CA MET A 269 -12.19 6.58 -9.72
C MET A 269 -13.26 6.16 -8.71
N ARG A 270 -13.79 7.11 -7.95
CA ARG A 270 -14.71 6.89 -6.83
C ARG A 270 -15.64 8.09 -6.65
N THR A 271 -16.82 7.84 -6.10
CA THR A 271 -17.76 8.87 -5.63
C THR A 271 -18.12 8.60 -4.17
N GLY A 272 -18.41 9.62 -3.39
CA GLY A 272 -18.86 9.49 -2.00
C GLY A 272 -19.94 10.52 -1.68
N HIS A 273 -20.92 10.12 -0.89
CA HIS A 273 -21.91 11.00 -0.30
C HIS A 273 -21.94 10.73 1.21
N TYR A 274 -21.86 11.79 2.01
CA TYR A 274 -21.86 11.70 3.46
C TYR A 274 -22.77 12.78 4.05
N ASP A 275 -23.82 12.35 4.74
CA ASP A 275 -24.76 13.24 5.43
C ASP A 275 -24.18 13.74 6.76
N THR A 276 -23.18 14.62 6.65
CA THR A 276 -22.48 15.25 7.80
C THR A 276 -23.35 16.25 8.57
N TYR A 277 -24.67 16.25 8.35
CA TYR A 277 -25.64 16.90 9.20
C TYR A 277 -26.23 15.95 10.27
N LEU A 278 -26.62 14.73 9.87
CA LEU A 278 -27.21 13.73 10.77
C LEU A 278 -26.22 12.71 11.31
N GLU A 279 -25.26 12.31 10.49
CA GLU A 279 -24.33 11.21 10.79
C GLU A 279 -22.97 11.75 11.23
N ASP A 280 -22.26 11.00 12.06
CA ASP A 280 -20.87 11.32 12.35
C ASP A 280 -20.01 11.14 11.09
N SER A 281 -18.95 11.94 10.98
CA SER A 281 -18.13 11.95 9.76
C SER A 281 -17.05 10.85 9.73
N SER A 282 -17.16 9.76 10.49
CA SER A 282 -16.14 8.69 10.53
C SER A 282 -15.99 7.99 9.17
N ALA A 283 -17.10 7.72 8.49
CA ALA A 283 -17.08 7.11 7.15
C ALA A 283 -16.42 8.03 6.10
N LEU A 284 -16.61 9.35 6.23
CA LEU A 284 -15.95 10.35 5.39
C LEU A 284 -14.44 10.37 5.65
N VAL A 285 -14.02 10.33 6.91
CA VAL A 285 -12.59 10.27 7.29
C VAL A 285 -11.92 9.06 6.65
N LEU A 286 -12.51 7.87 6.80
CA LEU A 286 -12.00 6.64 6.19
C LEU A 286 -11.90 6.75 4.66
N PHE A 287 -12.88 7.38 4.01
CA PHE A 287 -12.85 7.59 2.56
C PHE A 287 -11.71 8.51 2.11
N LEU A 288 -11.50 9.62 2.81
CA LEU A 288 -10.44 10.58 2.49
C LEU A 288 -9.04 10.01 2.78
N GLU A 289 -8.89 9.18 3.81
CA GLU A 289 -7.62 8.51 4.13
C GLU A 289 -7.17 7.53 3.03
N GLN A 290 -8.13 6.88 2.37
CA GLN A 290 -7.89 5.99 1.24
C GLN A 290 -7.46 6.73 -0.04
N LEU A 291 -7.35 8.06 -0.04
CA LEU A 291 -6.76 8.79 -1.15
C LEU A 291 -5.29 8.38 -1.31
N SER A 292 -4.91 8.04 -2.54
CA SER A 292 -3.51 7.79 -2.89
C SER A 292 -2.80 9.12 -3.23
N PRO A 293 -1.47 9.22 -3.02
CA PRO A 293 -0.72 10.39 -3.46
C PRO A 293 -0.98 10.73 -4.93
N GLY A 294 -1.24 12.01 -5.20
CA GLY A 294 -1.55 12.50 -6.55
C GLY A 294 -3.01 12.39 -6.97
N GLU A 295 -3.89 11.73 -6.22
CA GLU A 295 -5.34 11.77 -6.52
C GLU A 295 -5.93 13.15 -6.22
N ILE A 296 -6.80 13.61 -7.11
CA ILE A 296 -7.57 14.85 -6.96
C ILE A 296 -8.90 14.47 -6.33
N VAL A 297 -9.34 15.23 -5.32
CA VAL A 297 -10.69 15.12 -4.75
C VAL A 297 -11.44 16.40 -5.00
N ALA A 298 -12.60 16.29 -5.64
CA ALA A 298 -13.54 17.38 -5.88
C ALA A 298 -14.73 17.21 -4.92
N VAL A 299 -15.13 18.29 -4.26
CA VAL A 299 -16.16 18.30 -3.22
C VAL A 299 -17.16 19.41 -3.47
N ILE A 300 -18.44 19.11 -3.27
CA ILE A 300 -19.53 20.09 -3.28
C ILE A 300 -20.46 19.83 -2.09
N SER A 301 -20.76 20.88 -1.31
CA SER A 301 -21.75 20.80 -0.23
C SER A 301 -23.18 20.93 -0.78
N PHE A 302 -24.15 20.33 -0.07
CA PHE A 302 -25.57 20.46 -0.38
C PHE A 302 -26.41 20.53 0.89
N ASP A 303 -27.39 21.43 0.91
CA ASP A 303 -28.31 21.73 2.03
C ASP A 303 -27.60 22.13 3.34
N GLU A 304 -26.98 21.19 4.04
CA GLU A 304 -26.24 21.40 5.29
C GLU A 304 -25.14 20.34 5.42
N ALA A 305 -23.91 20.73 5.75
CA ALA A 305 -22.76 19.82 5.81
C ALA A 305 -21.85 20.00 7.03
N SER A 306 -22.21 20.86 7.99
CA SER A 306 -21.32 21.31 9.06
C SER A 306 -21.64 20.75 10.44
N ASN A 307 -22.89 20.36 10.70
CA ASN A 307 -23.39 20.09 12.06
C ASN A 307 -22.64 18.94 12.77
N SER A 308 -22.39 17.84 12.05
CA SER A 308 -21.70 16.64 12.55
C SER A 308 -20.34 16.42 11.87
N LEU A 309 -19.78 17.44 11.23
CA LEU A 309 -18.47 17.38 10.59
C LEU A 309 -17.36 17.49 11.65
N SER A 310 -16.64 16.38 11.85
CA SER A 310 -15.58 16.31 12.86
C SER A 310 -14.36 17.17 12.51
N ASP A 311 -13.59 17.55 13.53
CA ASP A 311 -12.35 18.30 13.32
C ASP A 311 -11.29 17.49 12.57
N MET A 312 -11.34 16.16 12.63
CA MET A 312 -10.50 15.28 11.81
C MET A 312 -10.82 15.44 10.32
N ALA A 313 -12.10 15.35 9.95
CA ALA A 313 -12.50 15.55 8.56
C ALA A 313 -12.07 16.94 8.06
N LYS A 314 -12.26 17.98 8.88
CA LYS A 314 -11.78 19.33 8.56
C LYS A 314 -10.26 19.40 8.40
N HIS A 315 -9.51 18.68 9.24
CA HIS A 315 -8.05 18.66 9.14
C HIS A 315 -7.56 17.92 7.90
N ILE A 316 -8.17 16.79 7.53
CA ILE A 316 -7.80 16.09 6.30
C ILE A 316 -8.04 16.99 5.09
N PHE A 317 -9.16 17.72 5.04
CA PHE A 317 -9.38 18.73 3.99
C PHE A 317 -8.33 19.85 4.01
N TYR A 318 -7.89 20.27 5.20
CA TYR A 318 -6.79 21.23 5.34
C TYR A 318 -5.47 20.70 4.76
N GLU A 319 -5.11 19.44 5.04
CA GLU A 319 -3.93 18.78 4.46
C GLU A 319 -4.06 18.57 2.94
N LEU A 320 -5.28 18.39 2.45
CA LEU A 320 -5.60 18.34 1.02
C LEU A 320 -5.58 19.73 0.36
N GLY A 321 -5.31 20.79 1.12
CA GLY A 321 -5.11 22.16 0.64
C GLY A 321 -6.26 23.13 0.93
N SER A 322 -7.25 22.76 1.73
CA SER A 322 -8.36 23.68 2.07
C SER A 322 -7.90 24.79 3.00
N SER A 323 -8.28 26.01 2.66
CA SER A 323 -8.11 27.21 3.47
C SER A 323 -9.39 27.63 4.19
N LEU A 324 -10.57 27.20 3.71
CA LEU A 324 -11.88 27.63 4.21
C LEU A 324 -12.63 26.58 5.04
N ILE A 325 -12.19 25.32 5.09
CA ILE A 325 -12.95 24.24 5.75
C ILE A 325 -13.26 24.52 7.23
N TYR A 326 -12.34 25.12 7.99
CA TYR A 326 -12.59 25.52 9.38
C TYR A 326 -13.60 26.67 9.54
N ARG A 327 -14.00 27.30 8.44
CA ARG A 327 -15.04 28.35 8.39
C ARG A 327 -16.39 27.81 7.92
N LEU A 328 -16.49 26.53 7.57
CA LEU A 328 -17.74 25.91 7.16
C LEU A 328 -18.74 25.96 8.34
N LYS A 329 -19.92 26.51 8.07
CA LYS A 329 -20.98 26.76 9.06
C LYS A 329 -22.31 26.24 8.54
N PHE A 330 -23.30 26.22 9.44
CA PHE A 330 -24.66 25.75 9.15
C PHE A 330 -25.19 26.36 7.85
N ARG A 331 -25.54 25.53 6.87
CA ARG A 331 -26.08 25.90 5.55
C ARG A 331 -25.18 26.76 4.65
N ALA A 332 -23.87 26.69 4.86
CA ALA A 332 -22.89 27.27 3.92
C ALA A 332 -22.82 26.46 2.61
N SER A 333 -22.72 27.16 1.50
CA SER A 333 -22.38 26.57 0.19
C SER A 333 -20.87 26.58 0.04
N TRP A 334 -20.28 25.44 -0.27
CA TRP A 334 -18.83 25.27 -0.35
C TRP A 334 -18.49 24.31 -1.49
N TYR A 335 -17.52 24.70 -2.31
CA TYR A 335 -16.86 23.79 -3.23
C TYR A 335 -15.36 23.80 -2.97
N PHE A 336 -14.72 22.66 -3.21
CA PHE A 336 -13.31 22.49 -2.95
C PHE A 336 -12.72 21.45 -3.89
N ILE A 337 -11.50 21.72 -4.37
CA ILE A 337 -10.70 20.76 -5.10
C ILE A 337 -9.33 20.66 -4.44
N GLY A 338 -9.05 19.49 -3.89
CA GLY A 338 -7.81 19.18 -3.19
C GLY A 338 -7.00 18.10 -3.89
N GLN A 339 -5.73 17.98 -3.51
CA GLN A 339 -4.86 16.90 -3.96
C GLN A 339 -3.99 16.43 -2.81
N LYS A 340 -3.91 15.11 -2.61
CA LYS A 340 -3.07 14.53 -1.56
C LYS A 340 -1.59 14.80 -1.86
N GLY A 341 -0.91 15.48 -0.94
CA GLY A 341 0.48 15.91 -1.08
C GLY A 341 0.67 17.31 -1.67
N ILE A 342 -0.40 18.11 -1.80
CA ILE A 342 -0.28 19.53 -2.16
C ILE A 342 0.53 20.30 -1.10
N VAL A 343 1.34 21.25 -1.56
CA VAL A 343 2.09 22.15 -0.66
C VAL A 343 1.44 23.52 -0.68
N GLY A 344 0.79 23.91 0.42
CA GLY A 344 0.04 25.16 0.53
C GLY A 344 -1.45 24.98 0.24
N TYR A 345 -2.15 26.09 -0.03
CA TYR A 345 -3.60 26.06 -0.24
C TYR A 345 -3.96 25.91 -1.72
N THR A 346 -5.02 25.15 -2.02
CA THR A 346 -5.55 25.06 -3.39
C THR A 346 -6.08 26.42 -3.85
N PRO A 347 -5.91 26.79 -5.13
CA PRO A 347 -6.59 27.95 -5.70
C PRO A 347 -8.06 27.65 -6.05
N PHE A 348 -8.50 26.38 -5.94
CA PHE A 348 -9.82 25.91 -6.35
C PHE A 348 -10.72 25.65 -5.13
N GLU A 349 -11.09 26.72 -4.45
CA GLU A 349 -11.97 26.68 -3.28
C GLU A 349 -12.77 27.98 -3.18
N ASP A 350 -14.06 27.88 -2.89
CA ASP A 350 -14.87 29.05 -2.54
C ASP A 350 -16.00 28.67 -1.58
N MET A 351 -16.47 29.65 -0.80
CA MET A 351 -17.51 29.46 0.19
C MET A 351 -18.43 30.68 0.29
N ASN A 352 -19.73 30.44 0.13
CA ASN A 352 -20.75 31.40 0.48
C ASN A 352 -21.30 31.10 1.89
N LEU A 353 -21.30 32.11 2.75
CA LEU A 353 -21.89 32.01 4.09
C LEU A 353 -23.36 32.50 4.06
N PRO A 354 -24.25 31.85 4.83
CA PRO A 354 -25.64 32.27 4.91
C PRO A 354 -25.81 33.54 5.74
N SER A 355 -26.94 34.23 5.52
CA SER A 355 -27.39 35.34 6.35
C SER A 355 -28.53 34.86 7.25
N GLY A 356 -28.26 34.69 8.55
CA GLY A 356 -29.26 34.19 9.49
C GLY A 356 -29.50 32.68 9.34
N SER A 357 -30.77 32.27 9.27
CA SER A 357 -31.18 30.87 9.18
C SER A 357 -31.39 30.36 7.74
N ASP A 358 -31.31 31.24 6.75
CA ASP A 358 -31.51 30.87 5.34
C ASP A 358 -30.30 30.12 4.77
N TRP A 359 -30.47 29.52 3.60
CA TRP A 359 -29.35 28.92 2.84
C TRP A 359 -28.45 30.00 2.26
N ALA A 360 -27.15 29.70 2.16
CA ALA A 360 -26.22 30.57 1.47
C ALA A 360 -26.55 30.66 -0.03
N LYS A 361 -26.01 31.69 -0.70
CA LYS A 361 -26.13 31.78 -2.15
C LYS A 361 -25.50 30.54 -2.80
N PRO A 362 -26.16 29.89 -3.77
CA PRO A 362 -25.62 28.71 -4.42
C PRO A 362 -24.31 29.05 -5.12
N ILE A 363 -23.36 28.14 -5.05
CA ILE A 363 -22.15 28.19 -5.86
C ILE A 363 -22.49 27.59 -7.21
N ARG A 364 -22.12 28.27 -8.30
CA ARG A 364 -22.11 27.73 -9.66
C ARG A 364 -20.80 28.12 -10.33
N GLN A 365 -19.85 27.19 -10.40
CA GLN A 365 -18.50 27.47 -10.84
C GLN A 365 -18.03 26.45 -11.88
N THR A 366 -17.56 26.94 -13.03
CA THR A 366 -16.85 26.14 -14.04
C THR A 366 -15.35 26.42 -13.95
N VAL A 367 -14.52 25.38 -13.92
CA VAL A 367 -13.05 25.51 -13.81
C VAL A 367 -12.33 24.49 -14.68
N CYS A 368 -11.17 24.87 -15.20
CA CYS A 368 -10.18 23.95 -15.74
C CYS A 368 -9.16 23.64 -14.64
N VAL A 369 -9.06 22.37 -14.25
CA VAL A 369 -8.26 21.94 -13.10
C VAL A 369 -6.99 21.24 -13.59
N PRO A 370 -5.79 21.75 -13.30
CA PRO A 370 -4.56 21.08 -13.71
C PRO A 370 -4.41 19.72 -13.04
N SER A 371 -3.80 18.79 -13.78
CA SER A 371 -3.45 17.45 -13.29
C SER A 371 -2.62 17.49 -12.00
N VAL A 372 -1.87 18.57 -11.78
CA VAL A 372 -1.07 18.80 -10.59
C VAL A 372 -1.46 20.14 -10.01
N LEU A 373 -1.96 20.14 -8.77
CA LEU A 373 -2.32 21.36 -8.06
C LEU A 373 -1.05 21.98 -7.46
N ASP A 374 -0.70 23.17 -7.94
CA ASP A 374 0.31 24.00 -7.31
C ASP A 374 -0.35 24.86 -6.22
N GLY A 375 -0.05 24.54 -4.96
CA GLY A 375 -0.61 25.27 -3.84
C GLY A 375 -0.07 26.71 -3.75
N LEU A 376 -0.95 27.63 -3.39
CA LEU A 376 -0.62 29.02 -3.11
C LEU A 376 0.22 29.08 -1.84
N LYS A 377 1.48 29.50 -1.98
CA LYS A 377 2.42 29.68 -0.86
C LYS A 377 2.11 30.99 -0.15
N THR A 378 1.66 30.94 1.10
CA THR A 378 1.56 32.14 1.93
C THR A 378 2.95 32.56 2.45
N ILE A 379 3.29 33.84 2.33
CA ILE A 379 4.57 34.43 2.78
C ILE A 379 4.77 34.28 4.31
N LYS A 380 3.72 33.92 5.03
CA LYS A 380 3.74 33.54 6.45
C LYS A 380 3.07 32.19 6.61
N ASN A 381 3.87 31.13 6.61
CA ASN A 381 3.68 29.99 7.51
C ASN A 381 4.98 29.19 7.53
N ARG A 382 5.63 29.16 8.70
CA ARG A 382 6.25 27.92 9.15
C ARG A 382 5.13 26.89 9.05
N LEU A 383 5.17 26.01 8.06
CA LEU A 383 4.34 24.80 8.06
C LEU A 383 4.42 24.25 9.49
N PRO A 384 3.30 24.05 10.22
CA PRO A 384 3.32 23.19 11.38
C PRO A 384 4.03 21.90 10.94
N LYS A 385 5.00 21.40 11.74
CA LYS A 385 5.64 20.11 11.47
C LYS A 385 4.53 19.13 11.08
N ALA A 386 4.70 18.40 9.98
CA ALA A 386 3.70 17.45 9.48
C ALA A 386 3.16 16.65 10.67
N GLN A 387 1.90 16.88 11.02
CA GLN A 387 1.31 16.31 12.23
C GLN A 387 0.82 14.91 11.88
N ASN A 388 1.10 13.92 12.72
CA ASN A 388 0.56 12.57 12.50
C ASN A 388 -0.85 12.52 13.10
N MET A 389 -1.79 13.06 12.34
CA MET A 389 -3.16 13.29 12.79
C MET A 389 -3.93 11.99 13.03
N LEU A 390 -3.58 10.93 12.29
CA LEU A 390 -4.08 9.57 12.54
C LEU A 390 -3.76 9.12 13.97
N ARG A 391 -2.48 9.23 14.35
CA ARG A 391 -2.03 8.89 15.71
C ARG A 391 -2.62 9.83 16.76
N ARG A 392 -2.70 11.14 16.48
CA ARG A 392 -3.36 12.10 17.37
C ARG A 392 -4.83 11.76 17.61
N HIS A 393 -5.58 11.37 16.58
CA HIS A 393 -6.98 10.98 16.72
C HIS A 393 -7.15 9.71 17.51
N PHE A 394 -6.35 8.69 17.18
CA PHE A 394 -6.31 7.46 17.94
C PHE A 394 -6.05 7.73 19.43
N CYS A 395 -5.01 8.52 19.73
CA CYS A 395 -4.64 8.91 21.09
C CYS A 395 -5.64 9.86 21.77
N SER A 396 -6.48 10.57 21.01
CA SER A 396 -7.58 11.37 21.58
C SER A 396 -8.81 10.53 21.91
N ARG A 397 -8.94 9.36 21.27
CA ARG A 397 -10.09 8.47 21.38
C ARG A 397 -9.84 7.32 22.36
N TYR A 398 -8.60 6.88 22.48
CA TYR A 398 -8.20 5.72 23.25
C TYR A 398 -7.05 6.05 24.22
N ASP A 399 -7.27 5.77 25.50
CA ASP A 399 -6.28 5.89 26.56
C ASP A 399 -5.48 4.58 26.72
N GLY A 400 -4.39 4.61 27.50
CA GLY A 400 -3.65 3.39 27.89
C GLY A 400 -2.47 3.00 27.00
N TYR A 401 -2.11 3.82 26.01
CA TYR A 401 -0.98 3.59 25.09
C TYR A 401 0.34 4.24 25.55
N GLU A 402 0.37 4.82 26.76
CA GLU A 402 1.57 5.33 27.41
C GLU A 402 2.41 6.26 26.49
N ASP A 403 3.69 5.94 26.31
CA ASP A 403 4.65 6.69 25.50
C ASP A 403 4.23 6.83 24.04
N PHE A 404 3.39 5.93 23.54
CA PHE A 404 2.89 6.02 22.17
C PHE A 404 1.97 7.22 21.96
N CYS A 405 1.25 7.64 22.99
CA CYS A 405 0.36 8.80 22.94
C CYS A 405 0.93 10.03 23.63
N ASP A 406 2.21 9.99 24.01
CA ASP A 406 2.91 11.15 24.54
C ASP A 406 3.04 12.25 23.46
N GLU A 407 2.78 13.50 23.85
CA GLU A 407 2.84 14.68 22.97
C GLU A 407 4.17 14.80 22.20
N SER A 408 5.28 14.34 22.77
CA SER A 408 6.58 14.37 22.11
C SER A 408 6.72 13.34 20.98
N ARG A 409 5.86 12.32 20.94
CA ARG A 409 5.91 11.18 20.01
C ARG A 409 4.75 11.15 19.02
N LEU A 410 3.69 11.94 19.24
CA LEU A 410 2.52 11.98 18.37
C LEU A 410 2.89 12.13 16.90
N ASP A 411 3.81 13.03 16.54
CA ASP A 411 4.15 13.33 15.15
C ASP A 411 5.27 12.46 14.55
N ILE A 412 5.74 11.43 15.27
CA ILE A 412 6.73 10.48 14.73
C ILE A 412 6.03 9.57 13.72
N PRO A 413 6.51 9.48 12.46
CA PRO A 413 5.90 8.63 11.44
C PRO A 413 6.08 7.15 11.79
N LEU A 414 5.01 6.38 11.66
CA LEU A 414 5.03 4.92 11.82
C LEU A 414 5.38 4.28 10.49
N VAL A 415 6.68 4.06 10.26
CA VAL A 415 7.19 3.43 9.03
C VAL A 415 8.10 2.25 9.38
N PRO A 416 8.05 1.15 8.60
CA PRO A 416 9.00 0.06 8.76
C PRO A 416 10.44 0.55 8.62
N ARG A 417 11.34 -0.03 9.40
CA ARG A 417 12.76 0.32 9.38
C ARG A 417 13.37 0.08 8.00
N SER A 418 13.79 1.17 7.35
CA SER A 418 14.50 1.14 6.06
C SER A 418 16.03 1.24 6.28
N SER A 419 16.67 0.21 6.82
CA SER A 419 18.13 0.20 6.99
C SER A 419 18.76 -1.07 6.43
N GLN A 420 20.09 -1.06 6.25
CA GLN A 420 20.91 -2.01 5.49
C GLN A 420 20.55 -3.47 5.76
N THR A 421 19.65 -4.06 4.97
CA THR A 421 19.26 -5.46 5.10
C THR A 421 20.48 -6.33 4.86
N ARG A 422 20.82 -7.20 5.83
CA ARG A 422 21.81 -8.27 5.62
C ARG A 422 21.35 -9.30 4.58
N LEU A 423 20.04 -9.40 4.38
CA LEU A 423 19.42 -10.28 3.39
C LEU A 423 19.08 -9.51 2.10
N PRO A 424 19.06 -10.19 0.95
CA PRO A 424 18.49 -9.65 -0.27
C PRO A 424 17.01 -9.31 -0.08
N SER A 425 16.52 -8.25 -0.73
CA SER A 425 15.09 -7.88 -0.70
C SER A 425 14.15 -8.93 -1.32
N THR A 426 14.70 -10.00 -1.91
CA THR A 426 13.97 -11.13 -2.49
C THR A 426 14.04 -12.38 -1.61
N ASP A 427 14.52 -12.27 -0.38
CA ASP A 427 14.58 -13.42 0.53
C ASP A 427 13.16 -13.92 0.84
N PRO A 428 12.90 -15.25 0.79
CA PRO A 428 11.58 -15.81 1.05
C PRO A 428 11.01 -15.46 2.43
N ILE A 429 11.85 -15.16 3.43
CA ILE A 429 11.39 -14.80 4.77
C ILE A 429 10.42 -13.62 4.76
N TYR A 430 10.62 -12.66 3.86
CA TYR A 430 9.80 -11.45 3.76
C TYR A 430 8.40 -11.72 3.17
N SER A 431 8.21 -12.90 2.58
CA SER A 431 6.92 -13.37 2.06
C SER A 431 6.19 -14.30 3.04
N ILE A 432 6.81 -14.67 4.17
CA ILE A 432 6.17 -15.50 5.19
C ILE A 432 5.14 -14.65 5.97
N PRO A 433 3.87 -15.10 6.07
CA PRO A 433 2.86 -14.39 6.81
C PRO A 433 3.17 -14.34 8.32
N ILE A 434 2.78 -13.24 8.95
CA ILE A 434 2.91 -13.02 10.40
C ILE A 434 1.53 -12.79 10.99
N LEU A 435 1.14 -13.66 11.92
CA LEU A 435 -0.03 -13.50 12.77
C LEU A 435 0.40 -12.91 14.11
N LEU A 436 -0.11 -11.72 14.43
CA LEU A 436 -0.11 -11.20 15.79
C LEU A 436 -1.46 -11.56 16.43
N ALA A 437 -1.45 -12.47 17.40
CA ALA A 437 -2.60 -12.82 18.19
C ALA A 437 -2.78 -11.77 19.30
N GLY A 438 -3.61 -10.77 19.03
CA GLY A 438 -3.96 -9.71 19.96
C GLY A 438 -5.01 -10.18 20.95
N GLY A 439 -4.60 -10.41 22.19
CA GLY A 439 -5.50 -10.75 23.28
C GLY A 439 -6.19 -9.50 23.84
N LEU A 440 -6.11 -9.31 25.15
CA LEU A 440 -6.86 -8.25 25.84
C LEU A 440 -5.98 -7.05 26.25
N ASN A 441 -4.67 -7.09 25.99
CA ASN A 441 -3.77 -6.01 26.37
C ASN A 441 -3.37 -5.16 25.15
N MET A 442 -4.14 -4.10 24.92
CA MET A 442 -4.00 -3.25 23.74
C MET A 442 -2.61 -2.57 23.63
N ASN A 443 -2.01 -2.16 24.76
CA ASN A 443 -0.66 -1.58 24.74
C ASN A 443 0.41 -2.60 24.36
N ASN A 444 0.24 -3.86 24.77
CA ASN A 444 1.13 -4.95 24.41
C ASN A 444 1.06 -5.27 22.91
N ILE A 445 -0.14 -5.21 22.32
CA ILE A 445 -0.33 -5.33 20.87
C ILE A 445 0.41 -4.21 20.12
N ARG A 446 0.33 -2.96 20.61
CA ARG A 446 1.11 -1.84 20.07
C ARG A 446 2.62 -2.10 20.14
N LEU A 447 3.13 -2.54 21.29
CA LEU A 447 4.55 -2.82 21.48
C LEU A 447 5.04 -3.95 20.56
N CYS A 448 4.23 -4.99 20.36
CA CYS A 448 4.50 -6.04 19.38
C CYS A 448 4.63 -5.46 17.98
N LEU A 449 3.68 -4.62 17.55
CA LEU A 449 3.70 -3.97 16.23
C LEU A 449 4.92 -3.08 16.01
N GLU A 450 5.31 -2.27 17.01
CA GLU A 450 6.55 -1.48 16.96
C GLU A 450 7.78 -2.39 16.79
N SER A 451 7.86 -3.49 17.54
CA SER A 451 8.99 -4.45 17.43
C SER A 451 9.02 -5.21 16.09
N ILE A 452 7.86 -5.42 15.46
CA ILE A 452 7.74 -5.97 14.09
C ILE A 452 8.24 -4.95 13.07
N TYR A 453 7.88 -3.68 13.24
CA TYR A 453 8.32 -2.57 12.38
C TYR A 453 9.83 -2.32 12.43
N ASP A 454 10.45 -2.64 13.56
CA ASP A 454 11.90 -2.58 13.73
C ASP A 454 12.67 -3.71 13.01
N GLN A 455 11.97 -4.73 12.48
CA GLN A 455 12.61 -5.81 11.72
C GLN A 455 12.93 -5.37 10.28
N ASP A 456 14.19 -5.53 9.88
CA ASP A 456 14.66 -5.13 8.54
C ASP A 456 13.95 -5.89 7.42
N GLY A 457 13.31 -5.17 6.49
CA GLY A 457 12.68 -5.74 5.29
C GLY A 457 11.26 -6.26 5.48
N ILE A 458 10.63 -5.98 6.63
CA ILE A 458 9.24 -6.36 6.88
C ILE A 458 8.29 -5.77 5.82
N ASN A 459 7.35 -6.59 5.36
CA ASN A 459 6.23 -6.14 4.53
C ASN A 459 4.95 -6.08 5.39
N PRO A 460 4.42 -4.87 5.70
CA PRO A 460 3.21 -4.71 6.50
C PRO A 460 1.98 -5.45 5.94
N GLN A 461 1.94 -5.72 4.64
CA GLN A 461 0.83 -6.46 4.02
C GLN A 461 0.79 -7.95 4.38
N ASN A 462 1.90 -8.49 4.88
CA ASN A 462 2.00 -9.88 5.35
C ASN A 462 1.74 -9.99 6.86
N VAL A 463 1.51 -8.87 7.55
CA VAL A 463 1.19 -8.83 8.98
C VAL A 463 -0.31 -8.72 9.15
N VAL A 464 -0.87 -9.64 9.93
CA VAL A 464 -2.29 -9.68 10.28
C VAL A 464 -2.42 -9.69 11.80
N VAL A 465 -3.19 -8.74 12.33
CA VAL A 465 -3.51 -8.66 13.75
C VAL A 465 -4.88 -9.30 13.97
N ALA A 466 -4.90 -10.49 14.56
CA ALA A 466 -6.15 -11.09 15.03
C ALA A 466 -6.56 -10.43 16.34
N PHE A 467 -7.84 -10.12 16.49
CA PHE A 467 -8.39 -9.51 17.71
C PHE A 467 -9.84 -9.95 17.91
N ASP A 468 -10.33 -9.92 19.15
CA ASP A 468 -11.74 -10.17 19.41
C ASP A 468 -12.58 -9.02 18.84
N SER A 469 -13.53 -9.36 17.97
CA SER A 469 -14.44 -8.45 17.26
C SER A 469 -15.13 -7.39 18.14
N ILE A 470 -15.28 -7.63 19.44
CA ILE A 470 -15.87 -6.69 20.40
C ILE A 470 -14.97 -5.47 20.60
N TYR A 471 -13.65 -5.61 20.43
CA TYR A 471 -12.66 -4.56 20.63
C TYR A 471 -12.19 -3.94 19.31
N GLY A 472 -13.10 -3.18 18.67
CA GLY A 472 -12.83 -2.50 17.40
C GLY A 472 -11.63 -1.53 17.41
N GLU A 473 -11.19 -1.11 18.59
CA GLU A 473 -9.97 -0.31 18.80
C GLU A 473 -8.72 -0.91 18.15
N ILE A 474 -8.58 -2.25 18.14
CA ILE A 474 -7.43 -2.92 17.52
C ILE A 474 -7.45 -2.79 16.00
N SER A 475 -8.62 -2.64 15.39
CA SER A 475 -8.73 -2.31 13.96
C SER A 475 -8.17 -0.92 13.67
N ASP A 476 -8.48 0.07 14.51
CA ASP A 476 -7.98 1.44 14.37
C ASP A 476 -6.46 1.49 14.60
N LEU A 477 -5.95 0.78 15.62
CA LEU A 477 -4.51 0.63 15.85
C LEU A 477 -3.81 -0.02 14.66
N SER A 478 -4.37 -1.09 14.10
CA SER A 478 -3.84 -1.79 12.93
C SER A 478 -3.76 -0.88 11.70
N ALA A 479 -4.73 0.02 11.53
CA ALA A 479 -4.74 0.98 10.44
C ALA A 479 -3.58 1.99 10.53
N LEU A 480 -3.22 2.44 11.75
CA LEU A 480 -2.06 3.31 11.99
C LEU A 480 -0.75 2.68 11.52
N PHE A 481 -0.60 1.37 11.73
CA PHE A 481 0.54 0.58 11.27
C PHE A 481 0.35 0.03 9.86
N HIS A 482 -0.69 0.42 9.12
CA HIS A 482 -0.93 -0.06 7.75
C HIS A 482 -0.92 -1.60 7.59
N VAL A 483 -1.19 -2.35 8.67
CA VAL A 483 -1.32 -3.81 8.70
C VAL A 483 -2.79 -4.21 8.58
N ARG A 484 -3.07 -5.50 8.38
CA ARG A 484 -4.45 -6.01 8.27
C ARG A 484 -5.00 -6.36 9.65
N ALA A 485 -6.27 -6.06 9.87
CA ALA A 485 -6.99 -6.44 11.07
C ALA A 485 -7.91 -7.64 10.76
N LEU A 486 -7.89 -8.66 11.61
CA LEU A 486 -8.71 -9.87 11.49
C LEU A 486 -9.62 -9.98 12.73
N PRO A 487 -10.91 -9.61 12.62
CA PRO A 487 -11.85 -9.80 13.72
C PRO A 487 -12.17 -11.29 13.88
N VAL A 488 -12.01 -11.81 15.09
CA VAL A 488 -12.39 -13.18 15.47
C VAL A 488 -13.61 -13.10 16.39
N ASN A 489 -14.67 -13.82 16.04
CA ASN A 489 -15.96 -13.76 16.74
C ASN A 489 -16.07 -14.92 17.73
N ASN A 490 -16.37 -14.61 18.99
CA ASN A 490 -16.92 -15.58 19.96
C ASN A 490 -16.08 -16.87 20.15
N SER A 491 -14.80 -16.70 20.48
CA SER A 491 -13.92 -17.79 20.88
C SER A 491 -14.17 -18.21 22.34
N ALA A 492 -14.35 -19.50 22.62
CA ALA A 492 -14.61 -19.99 23.98
C ALA A 492 -13.41 -19.84 24.94
N SER A 493 -12.20 -19.72 24.39
CA SER A 493 -10.95 -19.52 25.14
C SER A 493 -9.91 -18.79 24.29
N TYR A 494 -8.88 -18.21 24.91
CA TYR A 494 -7.73 -17.62 24.20
C TYR A 494 -7.02 -18.63 23.28
N ASN A 495 -7.10 -19.92 23.62
CA ASN A 495 -6.51 -20.99 22.83
C ASN A 495 -7.28 -21.20 21.54
N ASP A 496 -8.61 -21.23 21.64
CA ASP A 496 -9.49 -21.29 20.48
C ASP A 496 -9.30 -20.05 19.61
N PHE A 497 -9.13 -18.87 20.22
CA PHE A 497 -8.83 -17.62 19.52
C PHE A 497 -7.54 -17.70 18.69
N VAL A 498 -6.43 -18.18 19.28
CA VAL A 498 -5.16 -18.34 18.54
C VAL A 498 -5.30 -19.38 17.42
N LEU A 499 -5.98 -20.51 17.67
CA LEU A 499 -6.21 -21.53 16.65
C LEU A 499 -7.09 -21.03 15.51
N GLU A 500 -8.16 -20.29 15.82
CA GLU A 500 -9.00 -19.63 14.82
C GLU A 500 -8.20 -18.61 14.02
N GLY A 501 -7.35 -17.80 14.68
CA GLY A 501 -6.43 -16.90 14.00
C GLY A 501 -5.48 -17.64 13.05
N ILE A 502 -4.92 -18.78 13.47
CA ILE A 502 -4.05 -19.62 12.62
C ILE A 502 -4.84 -20.21 11.45
N ASP A 503 -6.05 -20.72 11.65
CA ASP A 503 -6.89 -21.31 10.59
C ASP A 503 -7.31 -20.25 9.56
N HIS A 504 -7.69 -19.06 10.02
CA HIS A 504 -7.96 -17.91 9.16
C HIS A 504 -6.70 -17.50 8.41
N MET A 505 -5.53 -17.48 9.05
CA MET A 505 -4.25 -17.20 8.38
C MET A 505 -3.90 -18.24 7.33
N MET A 506 -4.16 -19.53 7.59
CA MET A 506 -3.94 -20.60 6.63
C MET A 506 -4.94 -20.58 5.49
N THR A 507 -6.09 -19.93 5.66
CA THR A 507 -7.07 -19.64 4.60
C THR A 507 -6.69 -18.38 3.83
N LEU A 508 -6.22 -17.35 4.54
CA LEU A 508 -5.69 -16.09 4.01
C LEU A 508 -4.37 -16.28 3.27
N PHE A 509 -3.61 -17.32 3.55
CA PHE A 509 -2.37 -17.61 2.86
C PHE A 509 -2.37 -19.12 2.55
N PRO A 510 -3.28 -19.57 1.66
CA PRO A 510 -3.61 -20.98 1.45
C PRO A 510 -2.49 -21.76 0.81
N HIS A 511 -1.53 -21.05 0.26
CA HIS A 511 -0.22 -21.59 0.14
C HIS A 511 0.67 -20.63 0.94
N ALA A 512 1.06 -20.96 2.13
CA ALA A 512 2.27 -20.44 2.74
C ALA A 512 2.87 -21.69 3.37
N PRO A 513 4.16 -21.96 3.19
CA PRO A 513 4.70 -23.24 3.65
C PRO A 513 4.78 -23.26 5.18
N CYS A 514 4.84 -22.07 5.78
CA CYS A 514 4.81 -21.81 7.20
C CYS A 514 4.16 -20.46 7.52
N LEU A 515 3.84 -20.28 8.79
CA LEU A 515 3.27 -19.08 9.39
C LEU A 515 4.14 -18.70 10.60
N ILE A 516 4.42 -17.41 10.78
CA ILE A 516 4.97 -16.89 12.04
C ILE A 516 3.80 -16.48 12.91
N VAL A 517 3.75 -16.96 14.15
CA VAL A 517 2.75 -16.59 15.15
C VAL A 517 3.47 -15.84 16.27
N ILE A 518 2.90 -14.72 16.69
CA ILE A 518 3.37 -13.86 17.78
C ILE A 518 2.19 -13.65 18.72
N GLU A 519 2.33 -14.04 19.98
CA GLU A 519 1.37 -13.74 21.05
C GLU A 519 1.61 -12.33 21.61
N GLU A 520 0.57 -11.67 22.13
CA GLU A 520 0.59 -10.24 22.51
C GLU A 520 1.68 -9.83 23.53
N ASP A 521 2.19 -10.75 24.35
CA ASP A 521 3.16 -10.43 25.41
C ASP A 521 4.63 -10.52 24.97
N MET A 522 4.93 -10.39 23.67
CA MET A 522 6.24 -10.67 23.09
C MET A 522 6.86 -9.48 22.35
N ILE A 523 8.07 -9.10 22.71
CA ILE A 523 8.91 -8.18 21.93
C ILE A 523 9.84 -8.97 21.04
N LEU A 524 9.86 -8.65 19.74
CA LEU A 524 10.84 -9.21 18.82
C LEU A 524 12.21 -8.54 19.00
N LEU A 525 13.26 -9.32 19.26
CA LEU A 525 14.62 -8.79 19.34
C LEU A 525 15.18 -8.44 17.94
N PRO A 526 16.17 -7.53 17.86
CA PRO A 526 16.81 -7.19 16.60
C PRO A 526 17.37 -8.43 15.86
N GLY A 527 17.01 -8.57 14.58
CA GLY A 527 17.46 -9.69 13.75
C GLY A 527 16.62 -10.96 13.89
N PHE A 528 15.42 -10.88 14.46
CA PHE A 528 14.46 -11.99 14.54
C PHE A 528 14.18 -12.61 13.17
N LEU A 529 13.82 -11.80 12.16
CA LEU A 529 13.59 -12.30 10.80
C LEU A 529 14.88 -12.84 10.17
N TYR A 530 16.02 -12.19 10.43
CA TYR A 530 17.32 -12.64 9.94
C TYR A 530 17.69 -14.04 10.47
N PHE A 531 17.39 -14.32 11.73
CA PHE A 531 17.57 -15.64 12.32
C PHE A 531 16.68 -16.69 11.66
N LEU A 532 15.38 -16.39 11.49
CA LEU A 532 14.44 -17.32 10.85
C LEU A 532 14.80 -17.59 9.38
N ALA A 533 15.25 -16.57 8.64
CA ALA A 533 15.65 -16.70 7.24
C ALA A 533 16.77 -17.73 7.03
N GLN A 534 17.75 -17.78 7.94
CA GLN A 534 18.86 -18.74 7.86
C GLN A 534 18.38 -20.19 8.07
N LEU A 535 17.38 -20.40 8.91
CA LEU A 535 16.83 -21.72 9.21
C LEU A 535 15.79 -22.18 8.19
N LEU A 536 15.08 -21.24 7.56
CA LEU A 536 13.93 -21.52 6.71
C LEU A 536 14.21 -22.57 5.62
N PRO A 537 15.30 -22.52 4.82
CA PRO A 537 15.56 -23.52 3.78
C PRO A 537 15.77 -24.93 4.33
N HIS A 538 16.36 -25.05 5.53
CA HIS A 538 16.62 -26.32 6.20
C HIS A 538 15.34 -26.86 6.83
N PHE A 539 14.60 -25.98 7.50
CA PHE A 539 13.32 -26.28 8.11
C PHE A 539 12.31 -26.79 7.10
N LEU A 540 12.18 -26.15 5.93
CA LEU A 540 11.26 -26.59 4.88
C LEU A 540 11.62 -27.97 4.30
N LYS A 541 12.90 -28.35 4.31
CA LYS A 541 13.37 -29.67 3.84
C LYS A 541 13.22 -30.77 4.90
N ASP A 542 13.27 -30.43 6.19
CA ASP A 542 13.20 -31.41 7.29
C ASP A 542 11.75 -31.86 7.54
N SER A 543 11.39 -33.07 7.12
CA SER A 543 10.04 -33.60 7.32
C SER A 543 9.70 -34.00 8.77
N SER A 544 10.69 -34.05 9.66
CA SER A 544 10.50 -34.45 11.06
C SER A 544 10.18 -33.28 11.99
N ALA A 545 10.62 -32.08 11.64
CA ALA A 545 10.41 -30.87 12.44
C ALA A 545 9.17 -30.09 11.99
N SER A 546 8.32 -29.69 12.95
CA SER A 546 7.07 -28.95 12.66
C SER A 546 7.09 -27.49 13.09
N PHE A 547 7.99 -27.11 14.00
CA PHE A 547 8.09 -25.77 14.56
C PHE A 547 9.53 -25.25 14.61
N ILE A 548 9.67 -23.93 14.52
CA ILE A 548 10.84 -23.18 15.01
C ILE A 548 10.41 -22.35 16.21
N LEU A 549 10.90 -22.70 17.38
CA LEU A 549 10.65 -22.03 18.65
C LEU A 549 11.71 -20.96 18.86
N THR A 550 11.27 -19.73 19.13
CA THR A 550 12.19 -18.60 19.28
C THR A 550 12.35 -18.13 20.71
N LEU A 551 11.48 -18.60 21.61
CA LEU A 551 11.63 -18.44 23.06
C LEU A 551 12.25 -19.71 23.64
N ASN A 552 13.35 -19.56 24.39
CA ASN A 552 13.99 -20.64 25.12
C ASN A 552 14.08 -20.27 26.60
N GLU A 553 13.14 -20.78 27.41
CA GLU A 553 13.11 -20.53 28.85
C GLU A 553 14.22 -21.25 29.62
N ASN A 554 14.84 -22.27 29.00
CA ASN A 554 15.93 -23.04 29.58
C ASN A 554 17.30 -22.40 29.33
N THR A 555 17.36 -21.15 28.86
CA THR A 555 18.62 -20.41 28.76
C THR A 555 19.23 -20.23 30.15
N VAL A 556 20.24 -21.04 30.46
CA VAL A 556 21.15 -20.74 31.55
C VAL A 556 21.79 -19.39 31.20
N LYS A 557 21.68 -18.39 32.08
CA LYS A 557 22.38 -17.10 31.95
C LYS A 557 23.91 -17.27 32.10
N SER A 558 24.51 -18.25 31.42
CA SER A 558 25.95 -18.37 31.31
C SER A 558 26.42 -17.44 30.20
N ARG A 559 27.56 -16.77 30.44
CA ARG A 559 28.17 -15.84 29.47
C ARG A 559 28.74 -16.54 28.23
N ASP A 560 28.58 -17.86 28.12
CA ASP A 560 29.25 -18.72 27.12
C ASP A 560 28.30 -19.35 26.08
N VAL A 561 27.01 -18.99 26.05
CA VAL A 561 26.09 -19.51 25.04
C VAL A 561 26.25 -18.73 23.73
N ASP A 562 26.77 -19.40 22.70
CA ASP A 562 26.93 -18.81 21.37
C ASP A 562 25.57 -18.55 20.71
N LEU A 563 25.39 -17.30 20.29
CA LEU A 563 24.20 -16.76 19.63
C LEU A 563 23.93 -17.42 18.27
N SER A 564 24.81 -18.26 17.73
CA SER A 564 24.61 -18.94 16.44
C SER A 564 23.99 -20.34 16.57
N PHE A 565 23.87 -20.91 17.77
CA PHE A 565 23.36 -22.27 17.94
C PHE A 565 21.83 -22.39 17.89
N VAL A 566 21.39 -23.53 17.35
CA VAL A 566 20.01 -23.98 17.28
C VAL A 566 19.97 -25.46 17.64
N TYR A 567 19.06 -25.84 18.52
CA TYR A 567 18.89 -27.23 18.95
C TYR A 567 17.68 -27.87 18.26
N ARG A 568 17.74 -29.19 18.11
CA ARG A 568 16.56 -30.03 17.84
C ARG A 568 16.10 -30.62 19.15
N ILE A 569 14.84 -30.39 19.50
CA ILE A 569 14.24 -30.91 20.73
C ILE A 569 13.00 -31.73 20.41
N GLU A 570 12.71 -32.70 21.26
CA GLU A 570 11.46 -33.45 21.27
C GLU A 570 10.52 -32.84 22.32
N ASN A 571 9.21 -32.87 22.05
CA ASN A 571 8.18 -32.43 22.99
C ASN A 571 8.32 -30.95 23.42
N GLY A 572 8.69 -30.08 22.48
CA GLY A 572 8.74 -28.63 22.71
C GLY A 572 7.35 -28.02 22.91
N ALA A 573 7.32 -26.86 23.58
CA ALA A 573 6.11 -26.06 23.73
C ALA A 573 6.16 -24.85 22.79
N ALA A 574 5.14 -24.68 21.94
CA ALA A 574 4.98 -23.45 21.16
C ALA A 574 4.29 -22.38 22.02
N THR A 575 5.04 -21.33 22.33
CA THR A 575 4.61 -20.19 23.13
C THR A 575 5.35 -18.93 22.68
N GLY A 576 4.75 -17.77 22.90
CA GLY A 576 5.32 -16.48 22.55
C GLY A 576 5.40 -16.26 21.04
N ALA A 577 6.61 -16.32 20.47
CA ALA A 577 6.80 -16.23 19.03
C ALA A 577 7.40 -17.52 18.46
N TYR A 578 6.78 -18.05 17.42
CA TYR A 578 7.21 -19.29 16.79
C TYR A 578 6.80 -19.34 15.32
N MET A 579 7.51 -20.16 14.55
CA MET A 579 7.14 -20.49 13.18
C MET A 579 6.54 -21.90 13.17
N VAL A 580 5.39 -22.06 12.52
CA VAL A 580 4.68 -23.34 12.36
C VAL A 580 4.52 -23.69 10.89
N LYS A 581 4.70 -24.96 10.53
CA LYS A 581 4.45 -25.43 9.16
C LYS A 581 2.96 -25.58 8.86
N LYS A 582 2.57 -25.31 7.63
CA LYS A 582 1.23 -25.61 7.12
C LYS A 582 0.90 -27.11 7.19
N SER A 583 1.87 -27.99 6.93
CA SER A 583 1.67 -29.44 7.05
C SER A 583 1.27 -29.88 8.46
N PHE A 584 1.70 -29.15 9.49
CA PHE A 584 1.27 -29.40 10.86
C PHE A 584 -0.19 -28.95 11.02
N HIS A 585 -0.52 -27.72 10.60
CA HIS A 585 -1.89 -27.22 10.61
C HIS A 585 -2.89 -28.18 9.96
N ASP A 586 -2.61 -28.60 8.72
CA ASP A 586 -3.54 -29.42 7.93
C ASP A 586 -3.78 -30.80 8.54
N LYS A 587 -2.77 -31.36 9.21
CA LYS A 587 -2.85 -32.68 9.85
C LYS A 587 -3.54 -32.63 11.21
N PHE A 588 -3.33 -31.55 11.96
CA PHE A 588 -3.55 -31.54 13.40
C PHE A 588 -4.55 -30.46 13.83
N ILE A 589 -4.39 -29.22 13.34
CA ILE A 589 -5.23 -28.08 13.73
C ILE A 589 -6.58 -28.11 13.01
N LYS A 590 -6.58 -28.37 11.69
CA LYS A 590 -7.80 -28.36 10.86
C LYS A 590 -8.90 -29.31 11.36
N ASN A 591 -8.52 -30.45 11.93
CA ASN A 591 -9.45 -31.44 12.47
C ASN A 591 -9.65 -31.32 13.99
N ARG A 592 -9.10 -30.27 14.64
CA ARG A 592 -9.04 -30.11 16.10
C ARG A 592 -8.52 -31.35 16.84
N GLN A 593 -7.62 -32.10 16.19
CA GLN A 593 -7.05 -33.34 16.72
C GLN A 593 -5.72 -33.11 17.46
N CYS A 594 -5.44 -31.86 17.85
CA CYS A 594 -4.14 -31.49 18.36
C CYS A 594 -4.16 -30.57 19.56
N CYS A 595 -3.04 -30.67 20.29
CA CYS A 595 -2.49 -29.70 21.21
C CYS A 595 -3.35 -29.41 22.44
N GLU A 596 -3.18 -30.23 23.48
CA GLU A 596 -3.43 -29.76 24.85
C GLU A 596 -2.47 -28.59 25.13
N ARG A 597 -3.01 -27.39 25.33
CA ARG A 597 -2.21 -26.26 25.81
C ARG A 597 -1.98 -26.45 27.31
N THR A 598 -0.70 -26.51 27.70
CA THR A 598 -0.29 -26.49 29.10
C THR A 598 -0.13 -25.04 29.56
N LYS A 599 0.17 -24.83 30.85
CA LYS A 599 0.57 -23.50 31.35
C LYS A 599 1.75 -22.89 30.58
N PHE A 600 2.54 -23.70 29.88
CA PHE A 600 3.77 -23.33 29.18
C PHE A 600 3.62 -23.24 27.65
N GLY A 601 2.39 -23.32 27.12
CA GLY A 601 2.11 -23.28 25.67
C GLY A 601 1.59 -24.59 25.09
N TRP A 602 1.55 -24.68 23.77
CA TRP A 602 1.04 -25.84 23.05
C TRP A 602 2.04 -26.99 23.11
N LEU A 603 1.69 -28.10 23.78
CA LEU A 603 2.56 -29.26 23.80
C LEU A 603 2.56 -29.93 22.43
N ILE A 604 3.74 -30.04 21.81
CA ILE A 604 3.90 -30.60 20.47
C ILE A 604 4.51 -31.98 20.59
N SER A 605 3.75 -33.04 20.30
CA SER A 605 4.29 -34.39 20.17
C SER A 605 5.08 -34.51 18.86
N GLY A 606 6.36 -34.10 18.88
CA GLY A 606 7.23 -34.11 17.71
C GLY A 606 8.54 -33.34 17.90
N ILE A 607 9.32 -33.25 16.82
CA ILE A 607 10.59 -32.51 16.80
C ILE A 607 10.33 -31.03 16.47
N SER A 608 11.03 -30.15 17.17
CA SER A 608 11.07 -28.71 16.93
C SER A 608 12.51 -28.20 16.91
N TYR A 609 12.77 -27.18 16.10
CA TYR A 609 13.97 -26.36 16.28
C TYR A 609 13.74 -25.37 17.41
N ILE A 610 14.76 -25.09 18.21
CA ILE A 610 14.71 -24.06 19.26
C ILE A 610 16.01 -23.26 19.24
N ALA A 611 15.88 -21.94 19.32
CA ALA A 611 17.04 -21.05 19.42
C ALA A 611 17.81 -21.32 20.73
N ALA A 612 19.14 -21.42 20.66
CA ALA A 612 19.94 -21.58 21.89
C ALA A 612 19.81 -20.35 22.81
N VAL A 613 19.68 -19.16 22.22
CA VAL A 613 19.37 -17.90 22.91
C VAL A 613 18.05 -17.36 22.33
N SER A 614 17.14 -16.95 23.21
CA SER A 614 15.83 -16.41 22.83
C SER A 614 15.98 -15.25 21.83
N ARG A 615 15.06 -15.19 20.86
CA ARG A 615 14.94 -14.09 19.88
C ARG A 615 13.77 -13.17 20.17
N VAL A 616 13.07 -13.44 21.26
CA VAL A 616 11.99 -12.64 21.79
C VAL A 616 12.16 -12.49 23.29
N GLU A 617 11.58 -11.43 23.83
CA GLU A 617 11.50 -11.17 25.26
C GLU A 617 10.06 -10.96 25.68
N HIS A 618 9.72 -11.39 26.90
CA HIS A 618 8.42 -11.08 27.48
C HIS A 618 8.33 -9.59 27.80
N ILE A 619 7.19 -8.98 27.49
CA ILE A 619 6.85 -7.65 27.97
C ILE A 619 6.74 -7.73 29.49
N LYS A 620 7.70 -7.14 30.21
CA LYS A 620 7.64 -7.02 31.67
C LYS A 620 6.75 -5.84 32.00
N THR A 621 5.77 -6.04 32.88
CA THR A 621 4.76 -5.02 33.27
C THR A 621 5.34 -3.76 33.95
N PHE A 622 6.67 -3.60 34.01
CA PHE A 622 7.40 -2.44 34.55
C PHE A 622 8.85 -2.43 34.00
N ASP A 623 9.09 -1.98 32.76
CA ASP A 623 10.43 -1.47 32.35
C ASP A 623 10.44 -0.78 30.98
N LEU A 624 9.73 0.35 30.85
CA LEU A 624 9.69 1.18 29.63
C LEU A 624 10.82 2.23 29.53
N ILE A 625 11.94 2.04 30.23
CA ILE A 625 13.11 2.95 30.17
C ILE A 625 14.38 2.23 29.65
N ALA A 626 14.38 0.91 29.52
CA ALA A 626 15.60 0.16 29.24
C ALA A 626 16.00 0.04 27.75
N LEU A 627 15.14 0.39 26.79
CA LEU A 627 15.44 0.25 25.35
C LEU A 627 15.92 1.53 24.65
N THR A 628 16.15 2.63 25.38
CA THR A 628 16.70 3.88 24.81
C THR A 628 17.92 4.45 25.55
N LYS A 629 18.62 3.67 26.38
CA LYS A 629 19.88 4.14 27.00
C LYS A 629 21.03 3.14 26.88
N ASP A 630 21.76 3.30 25.79
CA ASP A 630 23.23 3.30 25.68
C ASP A 630 23.53 3.90 24.28
N GLY A 631 23.94 5.15 24.07
CA GLY A 631 24.72 6.07 24.88
C GLY A 631 26.06 6.33 24.15
N GLY A 632 26.09 7.32 23.25
CA GLY A 632 27.29 7.68 22.49
C GLY A 632 27.52 9.20 22.46
N ALA A 633 27.76 9.80 23.63
CA ALA A 633 28.52 11.05 23.73
C ALA A 633 29.98 10.72 24.07
N PRO A 634 30.96 11.52 23.65
CA PRO A 634 32.37 11.12 23.59
C PRO A 634 32.97 10.99 24.98
N ILE A 635 33.78 9.95 25.16
CA ILE A 635 34.65 9.78 26.33
C ILE A 635 35.74 10.86 26.27
N GLU A 636 35.76 11.78 27.24
CA GLU A 636 36.89 12.65 27.51
C GLU A 636 38.11 11.80 27.90
N LEU A 637 39.19 11.94 27.14
CA LEU A 637 40.51 11.39 27.50
C LEU A 637 41.09 12.19 28.68
N PRO A 638 41.71 11.54 29.68
CA PRO A 638 42.37 12.26 30.75
C PRO A 638 43.56 13.04 30.20
N GLY A 639 43.61 14.33 30.51
CA GLY A 639 44.67 15.23 30.08
C GLY A 639 46.05 14.78 30.53
N THR A 640 46.95 14.62 29.56
CA THR A 640 48.39 14.68 29.78
C THR A 640 48.85 16.11 29.56
N ASN A 641 49.05 16.82 30.66
CA ASN A 641 49.81 18.07 30.66
C ASN A 641 51.31 17.77 30.52
N ASN A 642 51.96 18.62 29.74
CA ASN A 642 53.38 18.95 29.73
C ASN A 642 54.38 17.98 29.08
N SER A 643 54.93 18.44 27.95
CA SER A 643 56.31 19.00 27.87
C SER A 643 57.11 18.47 26.69
N ASN A 644 57.66 19.46 25.96
CA ASN A 644 58.90 19.47 25.20
C ASN A 644 58.82 19.46 23.67
N LEU A 645 59.13 20.66 23.16
CA LEU A 645 59.87 21.01 21.94
C LEU A 645 59.20 20.81 20.59
#